data_AF-A0A9E1XRD2-F1
#
_entry.id   AF-A0A9E1XRD2-F1
#
_cell.length_a   1.000
_cell.length_b   1.000
_cell.length_c   1.000
_cell.angle_alpha   90.00
_cell.angle_beta   90.00
_cell.angle_gamma   90.00
#
_symmetry.space_group_name_H-M   'P 1'
#
loop_
_entity.id
_entity.type
_entity.pdbx_description
1 polymer ?
#
loop_
_entity_poly.entity_id
_entity_poly.type
_entity_poly.pdbx_seq_one_letter_code
_entity_poly.pdbx_strand_id
1 'polypeptide(L)'
;SKGSHVPGWSSPEAKAKFHEAQKLFLTRHRLGAVENLGYGHSFGRYWRRFGKSNPEFFAELPDGTRRPLAGDPGGSSITMCVSEPSLWKRIVADWERKSERDPKHVPYRPYVNACENDTPGMCTCTRCRSWDAPHPSFELHEYWGKKVTPSQRSERWRVAHQPRPEDPGEDGRAREYSPSLSDRYARYYAEVLREARKVDPTARVAGYAYSNYYEPPRGTGIDLRGVTVLHVPPMGSRGLWIPYTDEKSAEFRRSWDGWSRLGAAMVLRPNLAHTGANLPVFYARQLAADFSYAAAHGMVGTYFDSLLGAWSAQGPTIYTLARIHQRPEWSADRILDEDYAVFGPAEAGVRKYFGYWERHSRELESKDIRRYEDEEKGGSFKDYVRIAHRLFSPRNFSDARALLNDARRQAEGDKLALRRVSYLEQGLADAELTTATRAAQGRMEKDGSAENKAAFDAAFRRLAEYRTTVMEAGGDHPANLGYFAFREQSGAGWPHIPRPDEKELKRESAFQARWPDKPSPDPANQKLVLVGSRQLPRTGWVFRKDSARTGDLQGWHLPKTSTDGWQAVDISKAWESFLREPYVGSGWYRRHIEIPEPLAGRSVYLQFGGVDESCWLWVNKTYVGRHHIGPKGWDIAFRLDITRALRPGRNLVTVRAMNTVGAGGIWRPVKLEFYSPAGSKGR
;
A
#
# COMPACT_ATOMS: atom_id res chain seq x y z
N SER A 1 -2.73 11.88 25.64
CA SER A 1 -4.10 12.10 25.13
C SER A 1 -4.77 10.76 24.90
N LYS A 2 -5.96 10.54 25.45
CA LYS A 2 -6.74 9.32 25.25
C LYS A 2 -7.21 9.25 23.79
N GLY A 3 -6.85 8.19 23.07
CA GLY A 3 -7.62 7.64 21.95
C GLY A 3 -7.88 8.50 20.71
N SER A 4 -6.90 9.27 20.19
CA SER A 4 -7.09 9.90 18.87
C SER A 4 -7.21 8.83 17.77
N HIS A 5 -8.30 8.88 17.00
CA HIS A 5 -8.51 8.08 15.80
C HIS A 5 -7.31 8.26 14.83
N VAL A 6 -6.77 7.15 14.33
CA VAL A 6 -5.76 7.17 13.28
C VAL A 6 -6.38 6.45 12.08
N PRO A 7 -6.85 7.19 11.06
CA PRO A 7 -7.48 6.59 9.88
C PRO A 7 -6.61 5.48 9.27
N GLY A 8 -7.23 4.33 8.99
CA GLY A 8 -6.59 3.18 8.36
C GLY A 8 -5.64 2.37 9.25
N TRP A 9 -5.63 2.61 10.58
CA TRP A 9 -4.86 1.81 11.54
C TRP A 9 -5.76 1.34 12.69
N SER A 10 -5.58 0.10 13.13
CA SER A 10 -6.27 -0.45 14.31
C SER A 10 -5.86 0.27 15.60
N SER A 11 -4.61 0.74 15.70
CA SER A 11 -4.10 1.46 16.87
C SER A 11 -2.97 2.45 16.52
N PRO A 12 -2.73 3.48 17.37
CA PRO A 12 -1.55 4.33 17.27
C PRO A 12 -0.23 3.56 17.34
N GLU A 13 -0.18 2.46 18.11
CA GLU A 13 1.01 1.61 18.26
C GLU A 13 1.33 0.87 16.95
N ALA A 14 0.32 0.38 16.22
CA ALA A 14 0.51 -0.25 14.92
C ALA A 14 1.08 0.74 13.89
N LYS A 15 0.54 1.97 13.86
CA LYS A 15 1.07 3.07 13.04
C LYS A 15 2.54 3.37 13.39
N ALA A 16 2.85 3.47 14.68
CA ALA A 16 4.20 3.77 15.16
C ALA A 16 5.20 2.67 14.75
N LYS A 17 4.83 1.39 14.88
CA LYS A 17 5.67 0.26 14.46
C LYS A 17 5.99 0.30 12.96
N PHE A 18 5.00 0.57 12.11
CA PHE A 18 5.23 0.73 10.67
C PHE A 18 6.23 1.86 10.37
N HIS A 19 6.03 3.05 10.96
CA HIS A 19 6.92 4.18 10.72
C HIS A 19 8.34 3.94 11.26
N GLU A 20 8.49 3.25 12.39
CA GLU A 20 9.81 2.91 12.93
C GLU A 20 10.54 1.91 12.01
N ALA A 21 9.85 0.87 11.53
CA ALA A 21 10.42 -0.06 10.55
C ALA A 21 10.84 0.66 9.26
N GLN A 22 10.02 1.59 8.78
CA GLN A 22 10.31 2.39 7.60
C GLN A 22 11.53 3.32 7.80
N LYS A 23 11.61 3.99 8.95
CA LYS A 23 12.76 4.83 9.32
C LYS A 23 14.04 4.01 9.40
N LEU A 24 13.98 2.84 10.03
CA LEU A 24 15.12 1.93 10.15
C LEU A 24 15.58 1.44 8.76
N PHE A 25 14.65 1.10 7.87
CA PHE A 25 14.95 0.76 6.49
C PHE A 25 15.69 1.90 5.77
N LEU A 26 15.10 3.10 5.76
CA LEU A 26 15.70 4.27 5.10
C LEU A 26 17.10 4.55 5.63
N THR A 27 17.28 4.48 6.95
CA THR A 27 18.58 4.69 7.62
C THR A 27 19.61 3.65 7.20
N ARG A 28 19.25 2.36 7.21
CA ARG A 28 20.14 1.26 6.78
C ARG A 28 20.54 1.36 5.32
N HIS A 29 19.64 1.88 4.48
CA HIS A 29 19.89 2.10 3.06
C HIS A 29 20.49 3.48 2.74
N ARG A 30 20.86 4.28 3.75
CA ARG A 30 21.43 5.63 3.59
C ARG A 30 20.54 6.56 2.75
N LEU A 31 19.22 6.35 2.81
CA LEU A 31 18.23 7.18 2.17
C LEU A 31 17.84 8.31 3.13
N GLY A 32 18.33 9.51 2.84
CA GLY A 32 18.08 10.72 3.61
C GLY A 32 18.57 11.95 2.82
N ALA A 33 18.34 13.14 3.36
CA ALA A 33 18.82 14.38 2.76
C ALA A 33 20.05 14.88 3.52
N VAL A 34 21.17 15.06 2.82
CA VAL A 34 22.37 15.74 3.36
C VAL A 34 22.26 17.26 3.18
N GLU A 35 21.64 17.69 2.08
CA GLU A 35 21.36 19.09 1.77
C GLU A 35 19.86 19.32 1.65
N ASN A 36 19.34 20.36 2.32
CA ASN A 36 17.94 20.74 2.18
C ASN A 36 17.80 21.79 1.07
N LEU A 37 17.31 21.36 -0.10
CA LEU A 37 17.09 22.23 -1.25
C LEU A 37 16.05 23.34 -1.00
N GLY A 38 15.38 23.38 0.15
CA GLY A 38 14.35 24.37 0.48
C GLY A 38 13.14 24.34 -0.45
N TYR A 39 12.94 23.20 -1.12
CA TYR A 39 11.93 22.95 -2.14
C TYR A 39 10.50 22.88 -1.54
N GLY A 40 9.49 22.98 -2.41
CA GLY A 40 8.07 22.97 -2.05
C GLY A 40 7.30 24.12 -2.67
N HIS A 41 5.99 24.20 -2.43
CA HIS A 41 5.12 25.25 -3.00
C HIS A 41 5.47 26.64 -2.43
N SER A 42 6.03 27.52 -3.26
CA SER A 42 6.54 28.83 -2.81
C SER A 42 5.46 29.89 -2.62
N PHE A 43 4.37 29.79 -3.39
CA PHE A 43 3.44 30.91 -3.59
C PHE A 43 2.08 30.68 -2.94
N GLY A 44 1.90 29.64 -2.13
CA GLY A 44 0.60 29.26 -1.57
C GLY A 44 -0.04 30.29 -0.64
N ARG A 45 0.67 31.36 -0.29
CA ARG A 45 0.16 32.52 0.46
C ARG A 45 0.28 33.85 -0.28
N TYR A 46 0.79 33.86 -1.51
CA TYR A 46 1.08 35.09 -2.24
C TYR A 46 -0.20 35.86 -2.57
N TRP A 47 -1.28 35.18 -2.98
CA TRP A 47 -2.55 35.88 -3.25
C TRP A 47 -3.04 36.66 -2.03
N ARG A 48 -3.01 36.06 -0.84
CA ARG A 48 -3.37 36.74 0.41
C ARG A 48 -2.49 37.96 0.70
N ARG A 49 -1.20 37.89 0.38
CA ARG A 49 -0.22 38.95 0.66
C ARG A 49 -0.26 40.08 -0.36
N PHE A 50 -0.50 39.74 -1.62
CA PHE A 50 -0.18 40.60 -2.76
C PHE A 50 -1.32 40.72 -3.79
N GLY A 51 -2.42 39.97 -3.66
CA GLY A 51 -3.51 39.98 -4.65
C GLY A 51 -4.16 41.34 -4.87
N LYS A 52 -4.09 42.23 -3.87
CA LYS A 52 -4.57 43.62 -3.98
C LYS A 52 -3.49 44.61 -4.40
N SER A 53 -2.27 44.46 -3.88
CA SER A 53 -1.20 45.44 -4.05
C SER A 53 -0.35 45.21 -5.29
N ASN A 54 -0.25 43.96 -5.75
CA ASN A 54 0.59 43.52 -6.86
C ASN A 54 -0.14 42.46 -7.69
N PRO A 55 -1.31 42.79 -8.29
CA PRO A 55 -2.05 41.84 -9.12
C PRO A 55 -1.20 41.32 -10.30
N GLU A 56 -0.21 42.08 -10.77
CA GLU A 56 0.72 41.70 -11.84
C GLU A 56 1.55 40.44 -11.54
N PHE A 57 1.70 40.05 -10.26
CA PHE A 57 2.39 38.82 -9.88
C PHE A 57 1.65 37.56 -10.35
N PHE A 58 0.33 37.64 -10.53
CA PHE A 58 -0.52 36.48 -10.78
C PHE A 58 -0.82 36.34 -12.25
N ALA A 59 -1.06 35.10 -12.70
CA ALA A 59 -1.37 34.81 -14.09
C ALA A 59 -2.57 35.63 -14.58
N GLU A 60 -2.41 36.25 -15.75
CA GLU A 60 -3.53 36.76 -16.53
C GLU A 60 -4.28 35.58 -17.13
N LEU A 61 -5.60 35.59 -16.96
CA LEU A 61 -6.51 34.62 -17.54
C LEU A 61 -6.98 35.10 -18.93
N PRO A 62 -7.58 34.23 -19.77
CA PRO A 62 -8.03 34.61 -21.10
C PRO A 62 -9.10 35.71 -21.13
N ASP A 63 -9.86 35.87 -20.03
CA ASP A 63 -10.81 36.97 -19.82
C ASP A 63 -10.14 38.31 -19.45
N GLY A 64 -8.81 38.36 -19.41
CA GLY A 64 -8.01 39.54 -19.06
C GLY A 64 -7.88 39.78 -17.55
N THR A 65 -8.52 38.97 -16.71
CA THR A 65 -8.50 39.15 -15.25
C THR A 65 -7.31 38.44 -14.59
N ARG A 66 -6.97 38.88 -13.37
CA ARG A 66 -5.97 38.25 -12.49
C ARG A 66 -6.61 37.95 -11.16
N ARG A 67 -7.04 36.70 -10.97
CA ARG A 67 -7.83 36.29 -9.82
C ARG A 67 -7.69 34.80 -9.52
N PRO A 68 -7.98 34.35 -8.29
CA PRO A 68 -8.16 32.94 -8.01
C PRO A 68 -9.41 32.40 -8.71
N LEU A 69 -9.39 31.11 -8.99
CA LEU A 69 -10.56 30.38 -9.46
C LEU A 69 -11.48 30.06 -8.27
N ALA A 70 -12.78 29.85 -8.55
CA ALA A 70 -13.71 29.40 -7.53
C ALA A 70 -13.25 28.06 -6.92
N GLY A 71 -13.48 27.86 -5.62
CA GLY A 71 -12.94 26.70 -4.89
C GLY A 71 -11.47 26.86 -4.43
N ASP A 72 -10.83 28.00 -4.68
CA ASP A 72 -9.54 28.39 -4.06
C ASP A 72 -9.48 29.89 -3.75
N PRO A 73 -10.41 30.43 -2.92
CA PRO A 73 -10.46 31.88 -2.65
C PRO A 73 -9.19 32.42 -1.97
N GLY A 74 -8.43 31.54 -1.32
CA GLY A 74 -7.13 31.87 -0.73
C GLY A 74 -5.97 31.95 -1.73
N GLY A 75 -6.18 31.53 -2.98
CA GLY A 75 -5.16 31.48 -4.03
C GLY A 75 -3.98 30.58 -3.66
N SER A 76 -4.24 29.46 -2.98
CA SER A 76 -3.20 28.51 -2.57
C SER A 76 -2.55 27.77 -3.74
N SER A 77 -3.27 27.67 -4.86
CA SER A 77 -2.84 27.05 -6.12
C SER A 77 -2.88 28.05 -7.27
N ILE A 78 -2.89 29.36 -6.98
CA ILE A 78 -2.89 30.37 -8.03
C ILE A 78 -1.58 30.27 -8.83
N THR A 79 -1.70 30.35 -10.16
CA THR A 79 -0.56 30.35 -11.07
C THR A 79 0.05 31.75 -11.15
N MET A 80 1.37 31.84 -11.25
CA MET A 80 2.07 33.12 -11.28
C MET A 80 2.27 33.63 -12.72
N CYS A 81 2.42 34.95 -12.86
CA CYS A 81 2.96 35.58 -14.05
C CYS A 81 4.49 35.54 -13.97
N VAL A 82 5.06 34.38 -14.33
CA VAL A 82 6.50 34.11 -14.15
C VAL A 82 7.42 35.02 -14.95
N SER A 83 6.89 35.75 -15.93
CA SER A 83 7.66 36.75 -16.69
C SER A 83 7.72 38.14 -16.03
N GLU A 84 7.13 38.35 -14.85
CA GLU A 84 7.05 39.66 -14.21
C GLU A 84 8.29 40.01 -13.36
N PRO A 85 9.07 41.07 -13.69
CA PRO A 85 10.30 41.42 -12.97
C PRO A 85 10.09 41.78 -11.50
N SER A 86 8.98 42.46 -11.20
CA SER A 86 8.67 42.81 -9.82
C SER A 86 8.40 41.57 -8.95
N LEU A 87 7.91 40.48 -9.55
CA LEU A 87 7.78 39.18 -8.89
C LEU A 87 9.16 38.60 -8.55
N TRP A 88 10.13 38.61 -9.47
CA TRP A 88 11.48 38.07 -9.21
C TRP A 88 12.16 38.80 -8.07
N LYS A 89 12.10 40.13 -8.07
CA LYS A 89 12.59 40.99 -6.97
C LYS A 89 11.92 40.62 -5.65
N ARG A 90 10.60 40.38 -5.67
CA ARG A 90 9.85 39.98 -4.48
C ARG A 90 10.30 38.61 -3.95
N ILE A 91 10.53 37.64 -4.84
CA ILE A 91 11.01 36.30 -4.49
C ILE A 91 12.37 36.40 -3.81
N VAL A 92 13.30 37.15 -4.39
CA VAL A 92 14.64 37.35 -3.83
C VAL A 92 14.56 38.05 -2.47
N ALA A 93 13.79 39.13 -2.34
CA ALA A 93 13.61 39.82 -1.07
C ALA A 93 12.98 38.93 0.03
N ASP A 94 12.08 38.02 -0.34
CA ASP A 94 11.51 37.03 0.59
C ASP A 94 12.53 35.97 1.00
N TRP A 95 13.38 35.52 0.08
CA TRP A 95 14.49 34.64 0.38
C TRP A 95 15.49 35.32 1.31
N GLU A 96 15.89 36.56 1.04
CA GLU A 96 16.90 37.28 1.82
C GLU A 96 16.59 37.37 3.31
N ARG A 97 15.31 37.51 3.66
CA ARG A 97 14.84 37.61 5.04
C ARG A 97 14.80 36.27 5.79
N LYS A 98 15.06 35.14 5.14
CA LYS A 98 15.03 33.83 5.80
C LYS A 98 16.33 33.62 6.59
N SER A 99 16.20 33.39 7.89
CA SER A 99 17.33 32.98 8.75
C SER A 99 17.96 31.66 8.30
N GLU A 100 17.17 30.78 7.69
CA GLU A 100 17.62 29.49 7.13
C GLU A 100 18.65 29.64 5.97
N ARG A 101 18.92 30.87 5.49
CA ARG A 101 20.04 31.15 4.57
C ARG A 101 21.40 31.13 5.24
N ASP A 102 21.46 31.32 6.56
CA ASP A 102 22.70 31.25 7.31
C ASP A 102 23.04 29.79 7.62
N PRO A 103 24.23 29.28 7.26
CA PRO A 103 24.63 27.89 7.55
C PRO A 103 24.63 27.55 9.05
N LYS A 104 24.58 28.54 9.96
CA LYS A 104 24.44 28.32 11.40
C LYS A 104 23.02 27.94 11.83
N HIS A 105 22.00 28.19 11.00
CA HIS A 105 20.62 27.85 11.30
C HIS A 105 20.25 26.51 10.68
N VAL A 106 19.71 25.59 11.48
CA VAL A 106 19.27 24.26 11.03
C VAL A 106 17.74 24.20 11.01
N PRO A 107 17.10 23.82 9.88
CA PRO A 107 17.73 23.37 8.65
C PRO A 107 18.29 24.51 7.79
N TYR A 108 19.50 24.33 7.25
CA TYR A 108 20.11 25.24 6.28
C TYR A 108 19.43 25.07 4.91
N ARG A 109 18.92 26.16 4.34
CA ARG A 109 18.19 26.22 3.06
C ARG A 109 18.66 27.39 2.20
N PRO A 110 19.81 27.25 1.51
CA PRO A 110 20.42 28.36 0.79
C PRO A 110 19.72 28.73 -0.51
N TYR A 111 18.82 27.89 -1.02
CA TYR A 111 18.24 28.07 -2.35
C TYR A 111 17.11 29.10 -2.35
N VAL A 112 17.08 29.91 -3.41
CA VAL A 112 15.90 30.68 -3.79
C VAL A 112 14.87 29.69 -4.36
N ASN A 113 13.76 29.49 -3.67
CA ASN A 113 12.71 28.60 -4.15
C ASN A 113 11.81 29.35 -5.16
N ALA A 114 11.87 28.93 -6.42
CA ALA A 114 11.09 29.46 -7.53
C ALA A 114 9.98 28.50 -7.99
N CYS A 115 9.75 27.41 -7.25
CA CYS A 115 8.74 26.40 -7.59
C CYS A 115 7.32 26.97 -7.48
N GLU A 116 6.54 26.76 -8.55
CA GLU A 116 5.09 27.02 -8.55
C GLU A 116 4.36 26.21 -7.47
N ASN A 117 3.14 26.64 -7.18
CA ASN A 117 2.20 25.79 -6.42
C ASN A 117 1.77 24.60 -7.27
N ASP A 118 1.20 23.53 -6.70
CA ASP A 118 0.67 22.35 -7.45
C ASP A 118 -0.41 22.74 -8.48
N THR A 119 0.04 23.29 -9.61
CA THR A 119 -0.74 24.00 -10.63
C THR A 119 0.03 24.01 -11.96
N PRO A 120 -0.68 23.92 -13.10
CA PRO A 120 -0.06 24.11 -14.42
C PRO A 120 0.30 25.58 -14.65
N GLY A 121 1.20 25.84 -15.60
CA GLY A 121 1.45 27.17 -16.11
C GLY A 121 0.28 27.64 -16.97
N MET A 122 -0.18 28.88 -16.76
CA MET A 122 -1.46 29.37 -17.33
C MET A 122 -1.45 30.86 -17.72
N CYS A 123 -0.43 31.65 -17.38
CA CYS A 123 -0.49 33.09 -17.69
C CYS A 123 -0.56 33.36 -19.22
N THR A 124 -1.58 34.09 -19.66
CA THR A 124 -1.83 34.48 -21.06
C THR A 124 -1.29 35.85 -21.45
N CYS A 125 -0.66 36.59 -20.53
CA CYS A 125 -0.21 37.95 -20.81
C CYS A 125 0.85 37.98 -21.93
N THR A 126 0.89 39.08 -22.68
CA THR A 126 1.78 39.25 -23.84
C THR A 126 3.24 38.92 -23.53
N ARG A 127 3.72 39.25 -22.34
CA ARG A 127 5.11 39.00 -21.93
C ARG A 127 5.40 37.53 -21.64
N CYS A 128 4.47 36.80 -21.02
CA CYS A 128 4.61 35.35 -20.87
C CYS A 128 4.54 34.67 -22.23
N ARG A 129 3.63 35.12 -23.11
CA ARG A 129 3.49 34.60 -24.47
C ARG A 129 4.74 34.80 -25.33
N SER A 130 5.44 35.93 -25.18
CA SER A 130 6.66 36.21 -25.95
C SER A 130 7.87 35.36 -25.52
N TRP A 131 7.78 34.64 -24.40
CA TRP A 131 8.81 33.73 -23.93
C TRP A 131 8.62 32.28 -24.37
N ASP A 132 7.42 31.92 -24.82
CA ASP A 132 7.13 30.56 -25.26
C ASP A 132 7.73 30.30 -26.64
N ALA A 133 8.20 29.08 -26.86
CA ALA A 133 8.54 28.63 -28.20
C ALA A 133 7.28 28.66 -29.09
N PRO A 134 7.36 29.16 -30.34
CA PRO A 134 6.26 29.09 -31.28
C PRO A 134 5.78 27.64 -31.44
N HIS A 135 4.47 27.42 -31.31
CA HIS A 135 3.86 26.11 -31.46
C HIS A 135 2.43 26.25 -32.01
N PRO A 136 2.06 25.55 -33.09
CA PRO A 136 0.73 25.69 -33.71
C PRO A 136 -0.41 25.31 -32.74
N SER A 137 -0.14 24.40 -31.79
CA SER A 137 -1.16 23.98 -30.83
C SER A 137 -1.63 25.09 -29.89
N PHE A 138 -0.93 26.23 -29.76
CA PHE A 138 -1.45 27.39 -29.04
C PHE A 138 -2.74 27.93 -29.68
N GLU A 139 -2.78 28.07 -31.00
CA GLU A 139 -3.91 28.67 -31.73
C GLU A 139 -5.17 27.84 -31.63
N LEU A 140 -5.01 26.52 -31.62
CA LEU A 140 -6.15 25.63 -31.62
C LEU A 140 -6.68 25.38 -30.19
N HIS A 141 -6.03 25.89 -29.12
CA HIS A 141 -6.20 25.38 -27.73
C HIS A 141 -7.40 26.01 -27.08
N GLU A 142 -8.17 25.24 -26.30
CA GLU A 142 -9.36 25.82 -25.67
C GLU A 142 -8.95 27.01 -24.79
N TYR A 143 -7.96 26.81 -23.93
CA TYR A 143 -7.45 27.88 -23.06
C TYR A 143 -6.71 28.99 -23.82
N TRP A 144 -5.69 28.66 -24.64
CA TRP A 144 -4.82 29.67 -25.25
C TRP A 144 -5.43 30.35 -26.47
N GLY A 145 -5.95 29.58 -27.41
CA GLY A 145 -6.43 30.09 -28.70
C GLY A 145 -7.90 30.48 -28.69
N LYS A 146 -8.77 29.61 -28.17
CA LYS A 146 -10.22 29.84 -28.04
C LYS A 146 -10.60 30.65 -26.80
N LYS A 147 -9.62 30.98 -25.94
CA LYS A 147 -9.78 31.84 -24.75
C LYS A 147 -10.83 31.34 -23.74
N VAL A 148 -10.97 30.02 -23.60
CA VAL A 148 -11.83 29.40 -22.59
C VAL A 148 -11.20 29.60 -21.21
N THR A 149 -11.85 30.39 -20.36
CA THR A 149 -11.39 30.63 -18.98
C THR A 149 -12.04 29.64 -18.02
N PRO A 150 -11.28 28.84 -17.24
CA PRO A 150 -11.85 27.96 -16.23
C PRO A 150 -12.53 28.80 -15.13
N SER A 151 -13.66 28.32 -14.64
CA SER A 151 -14.41 28.99 -13.57
C SER A 151 -14.06 28.41 -12.20
N GLN A 152 -13.77 27.11 -12.15
CA GLN A 152 -13.49 26.35 -10.93
C GLN A 152 -12.03 25.88 -10.88
N ARG A 153 -11.47 25.82 -9.67
CA ARG A 153 -10.10 25.32 -9.41
C ARG A 153 -9.91 23.89 -9.93
N SER A 154 -10.94 23.05 -9.87
CA SER A 154 -10.91 21.66 -10.36
C SER A 154 -10.74 21.56 -11.89
N GLU A 155 -11.16 22.57 -12.65
CA GLU A 155 -11.11 22.56 -14.12
C GLU A 155 -9.70 22.86 -14.67
N ARG A 156 -8.84 23.50 -13.87
CA ARG A 156 -7.54 24.02 -14.32
C ARG A 156 -6.64 22.98 -15.00
N TRP A 157 -6.64 21.76 -14.48
CA TRP A 157 -5.85 20.66 -15.03
C TRP A 157 -6.41 20.20 -16.37
N ARG A 158 -7.73 19.97 -16.45
CA ARG A 158 -8.41 19.59 -17.70
C ARG A 158 -8.19 20.61 -18.81
N VAL A 159 -8.24 21.90 -18.51
CA VAL A 159 -8.03 22.94 -19.54
C VAL A 159 -6.56 23.11 -19.91
N ALA A 160 -5.61 22.78 -19.04
CA ALA A 160 -4.18 22.88 -19.31
C ALA A 160 -3.58 21.61 -19.96
N HIS A 161 -4.26 20.46 -19.81
CA HIS A 161 -3.81 19.13 -20.25
C HIS A 161 -4.69 18.62 -21.39
N GLN A 162 -4.57 19.26 -22.56
CA GLN A 162 -5.36 18.92 -23.74
C GLN A 162 -4.53 18.13 -24.76
N PRO A 163 -4.91 16.88 -25.08
CA PRO A 163 -4.25 16.12 -26.14
C PRO A 163 -4.56 16.70 -27.53
N ARG A 164 -3.59 16.62 -28.44
CA ARG A 164 -3.57 17.23 -29.79
C ARG A 164 -3.31 16.30 -30.97
N PRO A 165 -4.34 15.86 -31.72
CA PRO A 165 -4.23 14.82 -32.75
C PRO A 165 -3.05 14.95 -33.74
N GLU A 166 -2.55 16.16 -33.96
CA GLU A 166 -1.41 16.49 -34.81
C GLU A 166 0.00 16.07 -34.28
N ASP A 167 0.15 15.65 -33.02
CA ASP A 167 1.40 15.12 -32.43
C ASP A 167 1.14 13.79 -31.69
N PRO A 168 0.81 12.71 -32.43
CA PRO A 168 0.50 11.40 -31.86
C PRO A 168 1.74 10.75 -31.22
N GLY A 169 1.60 10.29 -29.98
CA GLY A 169 2.49 9.32 -29.34
C GLY A 169 2.31 7.91 -29.93
N GLU A 170 3.14 6.95 -29.51
CA GLU A 170 3.20 5.60 -30.09
C GLU A 170 1.88 4.82 -29.94
N ASP A 171 1.05 5.19 -28.98
CA ASP A 171 -0.26 4.58 -28.76
C ASP A 171 -1.39 5.16 -29.64
N GLY A 172 -1.02 6.05 -30.58
CA GLY A 172 -1.93 6.73 -31.49
C GLY A 172 -2.69 7.91 -30.87
N ARG A 173 -2.43 8.29 -29.60
CA ARG A 173 -2.94 9.51 -28.99
C ARG A 173 -1.86 10.55 -28.81
N ALA A 174 -2.29 11.78 -28.96
CA ALA A 174 -1.46 12.93 -28.88
C ALA A 174 -0.87 13.26 -27.51
N ARG A 175 0.29 13.92 -27.50
CA ARG A 175 0.90 14.45 -26.27
C ARG A 175 -0.09 15.29 -25.46
N GLU A 176 -0.31 14.89 -24.21
CA GLU A 176 -1.34 15.43 -23.31
C GLU A 176 -1.08 16.89 -22.88
N TYR A 177 0.15 17.38 -23.07
CA TYR A 177 0.62 18.66 -22.52
C TYR A 177 1.09 19.64 -23.60
N SER A 178 0.40 19.66 -24.75
CA SER A 178 0.70 20.57 -25.85
C SER A 178 -0.22 21.78 -25.84
N PRO A 179 0.29 23.02 -25.90
CA PRO A 179 1.70 23.41 -26.10
C PRO A 179 2.53 23.45 -24.81
N SER A 180 3.83 23.19 -24.96
CA SER A 180 4.82 23.27 -23.87
C SER A 180 5.18 24.71 -23.49
N LEU A 181 5.31 24.95 -22.18
CA LEU A 181 5.73 26.22 -21.57
C LEU A 181 7.16 26.16 -21.02
N SER A 182 7.96 25.18 -21.43
CA SER A 182 9.25 24.88 -20.81
C SER A 182 10.27 26.02 -20.98
N ASP A 183 10.30 26.68 -22.14
CA ASP A 183 11.14 27.86 -22.39
C ASP A 183 10.84 29.01 -21.43
N ARG A 184 9.54 29.28 -21.19
CA ARG A 184 9.08 30.32 -20.29
C ARG A 184 9.57 30.07 -18.87
N TYR A 185 9.46 28.83 -18.38
CA TYR A 185 9.92 28.48 -17.04
C TYR A 185 11.46 28.47 -16.94
N ALA A 186 12.17 28.00 -17.96
CA ALA A 186 13.63 28.08 -18.02
C ALA A 186 14.12 29.53 -17.97
N ARG A 187 13.51 30.44 -18.74
CA ARG A 187 13.80 31.89 -18.68
C ARG A 187 13.50 32.46 -17.31
N TYR A 188 12.35 32.14 -16.74
CA TYR A 188 11.99 32.57 -15.38
C TYR A 188 13.04 32.18 -14.34
N TYR A 189 13.52 30.94 -14.35
CA TYR A 189 14.56 30.50 -13.41
C TYR A 189 15.88 31.25 -13.61
N ALA A 190 16.28 31.49 -14.87
CA ALA A 190 17.47 32.28 -15.18
C ALA A 190 17.33 33.74 -14.70
N GLU A 191 16.16 34.34 -14.83
CA GLU A 191 15.90 35.71 -14.37
C GLU A 191 15.89 35.83 -12.84
N VAL A 192 15.26 34.89 -12.13
CA VAL A 192 15.32 34.84 -10.67
C VAL A 192 16.75 34.65 -10.19
N LEU A 193 17.54 33.80 -10.86
CA LEU A 193 18.94 33.58 -10.53
C LEU A 193 19.75 34.87 -10.75
N ARG A 194 19.52 35.57 -11.86
CA ARG A 194 20.18 36.84 -12.16
C ARG A 194 19.85 37.90 -11.11
N GLU A 195 18.59 38.00 -10.69
CA GLU A 195 18.18 38.92 -9.64
C GLU A 195 18.82 38.55 -8.30
N ALA A 196 18.84 37.26 -7.93
CA ALA A 196 19.46 36.79 -6.70
C ALA A 196 20.98 37.05 -6.66
N ARG A 197 21.66 36.92 -7.80
CA ARG A 197 23.11 37.17 -7.90
C ARG A 197 23.52 38.64 -7.81
N LYS A 198 22.57 39.58 -7.88
CA LYS A 198 22.84 40.99 -7.57
C LYS A 198 23.13 41.22 -6.09
N VAL A 199 22.58 40.37 -5.23
CA VAL A 199 22.72 40.48 -3.76
C VAL A 199 23.64 39.40 -3.17
N ASP A 200 23.72 38.24 -3.82
CA ASP A 200 24.56 37.11 -3.41
C ASP A 200 25.10 36.36 -4.63
N PRO A 201 26.37 36.56 -5.02
CA PRO A 201 26.96 35.91 -6.19
C PRO A 201 26.93 34.37 -6.16
N THR A 202 26.83 33.77 -4.96
CA THR A 202 26.78 32.32 -4.77
C THR A 202 25.36 31.75 -4.81
N ALA A 203 24.34 32.60 -4.97
CA ALA A 203 22.95 32.21 -4.98
C ALA A 203 22.66 31.08 -5.98
N ARG A 204 21.78 30.18 -5.56
CA ARG A 204 21.23 29.09 -6.37
C ARG A 204 19.72 29.16 -6.37
N VAL A 205 19.09 28.73 -7.46
CA VAL A 205 17.62 28.69 -7.61
C VAL A 205 17.16 27.25 -7.70
N ALA A 206 16.02 26.93 -7.09
CA ALA A 206 15.35 25.64 -7.28
C ALA A 206 14.01 25.84 -8.01
N GLY A 207 13.77 25.06 -9.07
CA GLY A 207 12.55 25.08 -9.89
C GLY A 207 12.08 23.68 -10.28
N TYR A 208 10.91 23.58 -10.93
CA TYR A 208 10.35 22.33 -11.43
C TYR A 208 10.42 22.24 -12.96
N ALA A 209 10.60 21.04 -13.48
CA ALA A 209 10.12 20.67 -14.81
C ALA A 209 8.89 19.79 -14.59
N TYR A 210 7.68 20.34 -14.70
CA TYR A 210 6.44 19.69 -14.26
C TYR A 210 5.26 20.08 -15.15
N SER A 211 4.21 19.24 -15.18
CA SER A 211 2.97 19.56 -15.89
C SER A 211 3.22 19.96 -17.34
N ASN A 212 2.67 21.07 -17.83
CA ASN A 212 2.87 21.60 -19.18
C ASN A 212 4.19 22.36 -19.39
N TYR A 213 5.14 22.26 -18.46
CA TYR A 213 6.51 22.78 -18.59
C TYR A 213 7.56 21.73 -18.21
N TYR A 214 7.28 20.46 -18.51
CA TYR A 214 8.25 19.36 -18.35
C TYR A 214 9.05 19.09 -19.63
N GLU A 215 8.51 19.34 -20.82
CA GLU A 215 9.16 18.99 -22.09
C GLU A 215 10.56 19.63 -22.23
N PRO A 216 11.41 19.14 -23.15
CA PRO A 216 12.66 19.81 -23.47
C PRO A 216 12.44 21.29 -23.83
N PRO A 217 13.08 22.26 -23.14
CA PRO A 217 13.08 23.66 -23.59
C PRO A 217 13.74 23.79 -24.97
N ARG A 218 13.07 24.42 -25.93
CA ARG A 218 13.51 24.55 -27.33
C ARG A 218 14.34 25.81 -27.57
N GLY A 219 14.19 26.82 -26.72
CA GLY A 219 14.83 28.13 -26.87
C GLY A 219 16.35 28.09 -26.75
N THR A 220 17.02 28.88 -27.58
CA THR A 220 18.47 29.09 -27.54
C THR A 220 18.85 30.23 -26.59
N GLY A 221 20.07 30.19 -26.03
CA GLY A 221 20.63 31.28 -25.21
C GLY A 221 20.13 31.34 -23.76
N ILE A 222 19.51 30.28 -23.26
CA ILE A 222 19.14 30.14 -21.85
C ILE A 222 20.27 29.41 -21.11
N ASP A 223 20.80 30.00 -20.04
CA ASP A 223 21.82 29.42 -19.18
C ASP A 223 21.24 29.16 -17.79
N LEU A 224 21.22 27.90 -17.38
CA LEU A 224 20.70 27.43 -16.11
C LEU A 224 21.82 27.03 -15.13
N ARG A 225 23.08 27.39 -15.37
CA ARG A 225 24.18 27.14 -14.42
C ARG A 225 23.96 27.90 -13.11
N GLY A 226 23.64 27.15 -12.06
CA GLY A 226 23.22 27.68 -10.75
C GLY A 226 21.74 27.45 -10.43
N VAL A 227 20.98 26.87 -11.37
CA VAL A 227 19.61 26.39 -11.16
C VAL A 227 19.62 24.89 -10.93
N THR A 228 18.92 24.44 -9.90
CA THR A 228 18.56 23.04 -9.68
C THR A 228 17.13 22.80 -10.17
N VAL A 229 16.95 21.92 -11.14
CA VAL A 229 15.65 21.54 -11.69
C VAL A 229 15.21 20.21 -11.08
N LEU A 230 14.11 20.24 -10.34
CA LEU A 230 13.41 19.05 -9.88
C LEU A 230 12.54 18.55 -11.04
N HIS A 231 13.03 17.51 -11.69
CA HIS A 231 12.42 16.92 -12.87
C HIS A 231 11.28 16.00 -12.47
N VAL A 232 10.06 16.39 -12.81
CA VAL A 232 8.84 15.62 -12.55
C VAL A 232 8.39 15.01 -13.88
N PRO A 233 8.86 13.80 -14.21
CA PRO A 233 8.49 13.18 -15.46
C PRO A 233 6.97 12.98 -15.56
N PRO A 234 6.43 13.01 -16.79
CA PRO A 234 5.00 12.95 -17.00
C PRO A 234 4.46 11.64 -16.47
N MET A 235 3.42 11.72 -15.66
CA MET A 235 2.71 10.54 -15.22
C MET A 235 1.66 10.19 -16.26
N GLY A 236 1.97 9.29 -17.20
CA GLY A 236 1.12 9.01 -18.37
C GLY A 236 -0.40 8.96 -18.08
N SER A 237 -1.20 9.41 -19.05
CA SER A 237 -2.66 9.64 -19.10
C SER A 237 -3.39 10.17 -17.87
N ARG A 238 -3.19 9.61 -16.66
CA ARG A 238 -3.81 10.09 -15.41
C ARG A 238 -3.02 9.83 -14.13
N GLY A 239 -1.79 9.31 -14.18
CA GLY A 239 -0.98 9.20 -12.96
C GLY A 239 -0.65 7.80 -12.45
N LEU A 240 -0.95 6.75 -13.21
CA LEU A 240 -0.67 5.37 -12.78
C LEU A 240 0.68 4.82 -13.20
N TRP A 241 1.39 5.42 -14.17
CA TRP A 241 2.69 4.95 -14.71
C TRP A 241 2.73 3.51 -15.26
N ILE A 242 1.69 2.69 -15.07
CA ILE A 242 1.55 1.34 -15.63
C ILE A 242 0.78 1.35 -16.96
N PRO A 243 1.16 0.53 -17.94
CA PRO A 243 2.46 -0.14 -18.02
C PRO A 243 3.60 0.90 -18.08
N TYR A 244 4.75 0.62 -17.46
CA TYR A 244 5.94 1.45 -17.63
C TYR A 244 6.63 1.02 -18.92
N THR A 245 6.33 1.72 -20.02
CA THR A 245 6.78 1.37 -21.37
C THR A 245 8.14 1.97 -21.70
N ASP A 246 8.76 1.42 -22.74
CA ASP A 246 10.02 1.94 -23.28
C ASP A 246 9.82 3.36 -23.86
N GLU A 247 8.63 3.66 -24.39
CA GLU A 247 8.23 5.02 -24.81
C GLU A 247 8.28 6.03 -23.66
N LYS A 248 7.67 5.70 -22.51
CA LYS A 248 7.69 6.56 -21.31
C LYS A 248 9.12 6.79 -20.82
N SER A 249 9.96 5.75 -20.91
CA SER A 249 11.38 5.85 -20.59
C SER A 249 12.09 6.80 -21.57
N ALA A 250 11.83 6.67 -22.88
CA ALA A 250 12.40 7.56 -23.89
C ALA A 250 11.92 9.02 -23.72
N GLU A 251 10.66 9.23 -23.37
CA GLU A 251 10.10 10.55 -23.08
C GLU A 251 10.76 11.20 -21.87
N PHE A 252 10.90 10.44 -20.78
CA PHE A 252 11.65 10.86 -19.60
C PHE A 252 13.07 11.31 -19.99
N ARG A 253 13.83 10.47 -20.71
CA ARG A 253 15.22 10.75 -21.10
C ARG A 253 15.34 11.98 -21.99
N ARG A 254 14.47 12.11 -23.00
CA ARG A 254 14.43 13.30 -23.89
C ARG A 254 14.24 14.58 -23.07
N SER A 255 13.26 14.58 -22.18
CA SER A 255 12.96 15.71 -21.30
C SER A 255 14.15 16.01 -20.37
N TRP A 256 14.71 14.98 -19.71
CA TRP A 256 15.88 15.10 -18.84
C TRP A 256 17.05 15.78 -19.54
N ASP A 257 17.46 15.28 -20.72
CA ASP A 257 18.56 15.83 -21.50
C ASP A 257 18.28 17.26 -21.97
N GLY A 258 17.01 17.54 -22.29
CA GLY A 258 16.55 18.86 -22.70
C GLY A 258 16.74 19.94 -21.64
N TRP A 259 16.55 19.60 -20.37
CA TRP A 259 16.81 20.52 -19.25
C TRP A 259 18.30 20.52 -18.88
N SER A 260 18.93 19.34 -18.84
CA SER A 260 20.34 19.17 -18.48
C SER A 260 21.29 19.93 -19.43
N ARG A 261 21.00 19.95 -20.74
CA ARG A 261 21.83 20.68 -21.74
C ARG A 261 21.90 22.19 -21.53
N LEU A 262 20.96 22.78 -20.78
CA LEU A 262 21.01 24.20 -20.43
C LEU A 262 21.95 24.48 -19.24
N GLY A 263 22.60 23.45 -18.68
CA GLY A 263 23.50 23.56 -17.54
C GLY A 263 22.83 23.50 -16.17
N ALA A 264 21.56 23.06 -16.11
CA ALA A 264 20.83 22.86 -14.87
C ALA A 264 21.39 21.65 -14.09
N ALA A 265 21.46 21.75 -12.77
CA ALA A 265 21.66 20.59 -11.91
C ALA A 265 20.33 19.82 -11.80
N MET A 266 20.34 18.52 -12.06
CA MET A 266 19.09 17.76 -12.23
C MET A 266 18.76 16.90 -11.00
N VAL A 267 17.52 16.97 -10.52
CA VAL A 267 17.00 16.12 -9.43
C VAL A 267 15.86 15.27 -9.96
N LEU A 268 15.98 13.94 -9.88
CA LEU A 268 14.94 13.01 -10.30
C LEU A 268 13.79 13.01 -9.28
N ARG A 269 12.63 13.55 -9.67
CA ARG A 269 11.46 13.73 -8.80
C ARG A 269 10.20 13.07 -9.38
N PRO A 270 10.12 11.72 -9.42
CA PRO A 270 8.92 11.05 -9.91
C PRO A 270 7.90 10.85 -8.78
N ASN A 271 6.63 10.76 -9.17
CA ASN A 271 5.53 10.32 -8.31
C ASN A 271 5.31 8.78 -8.38
N LEU A 272 6.25 8.05 -8.99
CA LEU A 272 6.18 6.64 -9.32
C LEU A 272 5.89 5.72 -8.12
N ALA A 273 6.42 6.04 -6.94
CA ALA A 273 6.23 5.23 -5.73
C ALA A 273 4.79 5.24 -5.18
N HIS A 274 3.89 6.02 -5.77
CA HIS A 274 2.45 5.93 -5.49
C HIS A 274 1.72 4.85 -6.31
N THR A 275 2.34 4.38 -7.39
CA THR A 275 1.70 3.48 -8.34
C THR A 275 1.29 2.16 -7.70
N GLY A 276 0.03 1.77 -7.93
CA GLY A 276 -0.51 0.48 -7.52
C GLY A 276 -0.86 0.36 -6.03
N ALA A 277 -0.28 1.18 -5.15
CA ALA A 277 -0.45 1.09 -3.70
C ALA A 277 -0.23 -0.33 -3.16
N ASN A 278 -1.30 -1.09 -2.91
CA ASN A 278 -1.23 -2.49 -2.46
C ASN A 278 -1.28 -3.53 -3.59
N LEU A 279 -1.54 -3.11 -4.82
CA LEU A 279 -1.56 -4.00 -5.99
C LEU A 279 -0.13 -4.46 -6.33
N PRO A 280 0.04 -5.69 -6.85
CA PRO A 280 1.35 -6.27 -7.17
C PRO A 280 1.86 -5.75 -8.51
N VAL A 281 1.99 -4.43 -8.61
CA VAL A 281 2.58 -3.74 -9.75
C VAL A 281 4.11 -3.89 -9.72
N PHE A 282 4.69 -4.23 -10.86
CA PHE A 282 6.13 -4.44 -10.99
C PHE A 282 6.72 -3.56 -12.11
N TYR A 283 7.79 -2.82 -11.78
CA TYR A 283 8.51 -1.96 -12.73
C TYR A 283 10.00 -1.77 -12.35
N ALA A 284 10.58 -2.72 -11.60
CA ALA A 284 11.93 -2.60 -11.06
C ALA A 284 13.00 -2.33 -12.14
N ARG A 285 12.88 -2.97 -13.32
CA ARG A 285 13.86 -2.87 -14.40
C ARG A 285 13.84 -1.50 -15.08
N GLN A 286 12.66 -1.02 -15.44
CA GLN A 286 12.49 0.31 -16.03
C GLN A 286 12.95 1.39 -15.05
N LEU A 287 12.57 1.27 -13.77
CA LEU A 287 13.05 2.16 -12.71
C LEU A 287 14.58 2.17 -12.65
N ALA A 288 15.22 1.01 -12.57
CA ALA A 288 16.68 0.93 -12.49
C ALA A 288 17.34 1.54 -13.74
N ALA A 289 16.85 1.22 -14.94
CA ALA A 289 17.40 1.73 -16.18
C ALA A 289 17.33 3.26 -16.27
N ASP A 290 16.19 3.85 -15.95
CA ASP A 290 16.00 5.31 -16.00
C ASP A 290 16.72 6.02 -14.85
N PHE A 291 16.81 5.40 -13.67
CA PHE A 291 17.62 5.91 -12.57
C PHE A 291 19.11 5.93 -12.94
N SER A 292 19.64 4.82 -13.46
CA SER A 292 21.03 4.71 -13.92
C SER A 292 21.31 5.71 -15.04
N TYR A 293 20.36 5.91 -15.96
CA TYR A 293 20.45 6.95 -16.97
C TYR A 293 20.60 8.34 -16.33
N ALA A 294 19.69 8.71 -15.43
CA ALA A 294 19.75 9.99 -14.73
C ALA A 294 21.09 10.18 -14.00
N ALA A 295 21.54 9.15 -13.28
CA ALA A 295 22.82 9.13 -12.57
C ALA A 295 24.02 9.38 -13.50
N ALA A 296 24.03 8.76 -14.68
CA ALA A 296 25.06 8.96 -15.68
C ALA A 296 24.97 10.34 -16.39
N HIS A 297 23.82 11.03 -16.31
CA HIS A 297 23.52 12.26 -17.04
C HIS A 297 23.29 13.46 -16.11
N GLY A 298 24.09 13.57 -15.05
CA GLY A 298 24.16 14.78 -14.23
C GLY A 298 23.12 14.88 -13.11
N MET A 299 22.52 13.76 -12.69
CA MET A 299 21.67 13.73 -11.49
C MET A 299 22.48 14.07 -10.24
N VAL A 300 22.04 15.09 -9.51
CA VAL A 300 22.65 15.53 -8.23
C VAL A 300 21.85 15.07 -7.01
N GLY A 301 20.67 14.49 -7.21
CA GLY A 301 19.83 13.98 -6.13
C GLY A 301 18.49 13.46 -6.63
N THR A 302 17.69 12.96 -5.70
CA THR A 302 16.35 12.42 -5.98
C THR A 302 15.34 12.88 -4.94
N TYR A 303 14.07 12.87 -5.32
CA TYR A 303 12.96 13.04 -4.41
C TYR A 303 11.77 12.18 -4.86
N PHE A 304 11.51 11.10 -4.15
CA PHE A 304 10.34 10.26 -4.41
C PHE A 304 9.22 10.70 -3.47
N ASP A 305 8.09 11.16 -4.02
CA ASP A 305 7.02 11.85 -3.27
C ASP A 305 6.34 10.99 -2.19
N SER A 306 6.59 9.68 -2.19
CA SER A 306 6.12 8.77 -1.15
C SER A 306 6.92 7.49 -1.08
N LEU A 307 6.84 6.83 0.08
CA LEU A 307 7.19 5.43 0.25
C LEU A 307 5.99 4.76 0.94
N LEU A 308 5.18 4.04 0.17
CA LEU A 308 3.97 3.40 0.70
C LEU A 308 4.28 2.15 1.53
N GLY A 309 5.51 1.66 1.45
CA GLY A 309 5.98 0.52 2.23
C GLY A 309 5.24 -0.76 1.92
N ALA A 310 4.65 -0.91 0.72
CA ALA A 310 3.92 -2.09 0.27
C ALA A 310 4.87 -3.27 -0.04
N TRP A 311 5.77 -3.60 0.87
CA TRP A 311 6.87 -4.54 0.68
C TRP A 311 6.38 -5.95 0.34
N SER A 312 5.24 -6.37 0.89
CA SER A 312 4.66 -7.68 0.61
C SER A 312 4.10 -7.81 -0.81
N ALA A 313 3.76 -6.69 -1.47
CA ALA A 313 3.20 -6.67 -2.82
C ALA A 313 4.22 -6.19 -3.89
N GLN A 314 5.09 -5.25 -3.52
CA GLN A 314 6.01 -4.55 -4.43
C GLN A 314 7.48 -4.59 -3.97
N GLY A 315 7.82 -5.52 -3.06
CA GLY A 315 9.13 -5.63 -2.41
C GLY A 315 10.34 -5.45 -3.34
N PRO A 316 10.47 -6.22 -4.43
CA PRO A 316 11.64 -6.13 -5.31
C PRO A 316 11.80 -4.76 -5.97
N THR A 317 10.69 -4.09 -6.32
CA THR A 317 10.71 -2.73 -6.87
C THR A 317 11.21 -1.72 -5.83
N ILE A 318 10.72 -1.81 -4.60
CA ILE A 318 11.11 -0.89 -3.52
C ILE A 318 12.55 -1.15 -3.09
N TYR A 319 12.97 -2.42 -3.01
CA TYR A 319 14.35 -2.78 -2.75
C TYR A 319 15.28 -2.29 -3.87
N THR A 320 14.87 -2.44 -5.13
CA THR A 320 15.60 -1.91 -6.29
C THR A 320 15.79 -0.40 -6.19
N LEU A 321 14.72 0.34 -5.86
CA LEU A 321 14.80 1.77 -5.61
C LEU A 321 15.86 2.10 -4.54
N ALA A 322 15.89 1.37 -3.43
CA ALA A 322 16.84 1.64 -2.37
C ALA A 322 18.28 1.28 -2.76
N ARG A 323 18.47 0.16 -3.49
CA ARG A 323 19.79 -0.34 -3.86
C ARG A 323 20.44 0.50 -4.94
N ILE A 324 19.66 0.94 -5.95
CA ILE A 324 20.18 1.72 -7.08
C ILE A 324 20.68 3.10 -6.65
N HIS A 325 20.19 3.68 -5.53
CA HIS A 325 20.76 4.91 -4.95
C HIS A 325 22.21 4.75 -4.48
N GLN A 326 22.60 3.55 -4.06
CA GLN A 326 23.97 3.26 -3.61
C GLN A 326 24.86 2.68 -4.72
N ARG A 327 24.24 2.08 -5.73
CA ARG A 327 24.88 1.33 -6.81
C ARG A 327 24.21 1.64 -8.15
N PRO A 328 24.21 2.90 -8.62
CA PRO A 328 23.55 3.27 -9.88
C PRO A 328 24.14 2.57 -11.11
N GLU A 329 25.34 2.01 -10.99
CA GLU A 329 26.01 1.24 -12.04
C GLU A 329 25.58 -0.23 -12.12
N TRP A 330 24.81 -0.74 -11.15
CA TRP A 330 24.36 -2.13 -11.18
C TRP A 330 23.17 -2.33 -12.12
N SER A 331 23.14 -3.49 -12.79
CA SER A 331 21.96 -3.92 -13.53
C SER A 331 20.81 -4.25 -12.57
N ALA A 332 19.58 -4.11 -13.07
CA ALA A 332 18.39 -4.54 -12.33
C ALA A 332 18.44 -6.03 -11.96
N ASP A 333 18.93 -6.90 -12.87
CA ASP A 333 19.08 -8.33 -12.59
C ASP A 333 19.94 -8.61 -11.37
N ARG A 334 21.10 -7.96 -11.28
CA ARG A 334 21.99 -8.14 -10.14
C ARG A 334 21.33 -7.75 -8.82
N ILE A 335 20.56 -6.66 -8.83
CA ILE A 335 19.84 -6.18 -7.64
C ILE A 335 18.71 -7.14 -7.27
N LEU A 336 17.95 -7.62 -8.26
CA LEU A 336 16.88 -8.58 -8.06
C LEU A 336 17.42 -9.94 -7.58
N ASP A 337 18.59 -10.37 -8.06
CA ASP A 337 19.27 -11.56 -7.56
C ASP A 337 19.64 -11.41 -6.07
N GLU A 338 20.15 -10.25 -5.66
CA GLU A 338 20.40 -9.95 -4.24
C GLU A 338 19.11 -10.00 -3.41
N ASP A 339 18.01 -9.45 -3.92
CA ASP A 339 16.70 -9.46 -3.24
C ASP A 339 16.12 -10.88 -3.13
N TYR A 340 16.15 -11.67 -4.20
CA TYR A 340 15.56 -13.02 -4.19
C TYR A 340 16.38 -14.01 -3.36
N ALA A 341 17.70 -13.87 -3.31
CA ALA A 341 18.57 -14.75 -2.51
C ALA A 341 18.19 -14.78 -1.03
N VAL A 342 17.58 -13.71 -0.50
CA VAL A 342 17.13 -13.70 0.91
C VAL A 342 16.02 -14.70 1.18
N PHE A 343 15.32 -15.22 0.17
CA PHE A 343 14.28 -16.24 0.37
C PHE A 343 14.86 -17.65 0.56
N GLY A 344 16.19 -17.83 0.47
CA GLY A 344 16.87 -19.08 0.75
C GLY A 344 16.35 -20.22 -0.14
N PRO A 345 15.95 -21.37 0.43
CA PRO A 345 15.40 -22.47 -0.36
C PRO A 345 14.22 -22.10 -1.25
N ALA A 346 13.45 -21.05 -0.89
CA ALA A 346 12.29 -20.59 -1.65
C ALA A 346 12.61 -19.64 -2.81
N GLU A 347 13.88 -19.27 -3.03
CA GLU A 347 14.31 -18.29 -4.02
C GLU A 347 13.69 -18.56 -5.39
N ALA A 348 13.80 -19.79 -5.89
CA ALA A 348 13.33 -20.14 -7.23
C ALA A 348 11.81 -19.95 -7.38
N GLY A 349 11.03 -20.32 -6.37
CA GLY A 349 9.59 -20.11 -6.34
C GLY A 349 9.21 -18.62 -6.26
N VAL A 350 9.93 -17.84 -5.44
CA VAL A 350 9.69 -16.39 -5.31
C VAL A 350 10.06 -15.63 -6.58
N ARG A 351 11.15 -16.01 -7.25
CA ARG A 351 11.54 -15.47 -8.56
C ARG A 351 10.46 -15.73 -9.61
N LYS A 352 9.87 -16.94 -9.63
CA LYS A 352 8.72 -17.24 -10.51
C LYS A 352 7.50 -16.39 -10.17
N TYR A 353 7.19 -16.21 -8.89
CA TYR A 353 6.08 -15.37 -8.42
C TYR A 353 6.20 -13.92 -8.86
N PHE A 354 7.35 -13.27 -8.64
CA PHE A 354 7.52 -11.89 -9.08
C PHE A 354 7.71 -11.75 -10.58
N GLY A 355 8.34 -12.74 -11.24
CA GLY A 355 8.40 -12.78 -12.71
C GLY A 355 7.02 -12.90 -13.36
N TYR A 356 6.05 -13.51 -12.69
CA TYR A 356 4.64 -13.49 -13.13
C TYR A 356 4.06 -12.08 -13.07
N TRP A 357 4.25 -11.36 -11.96
CA TRP A 357 3.76 -9.98 -11.82
C TRP A 357 4.47 -8.98 -12.72
N GLU A 358 5.76 -9.21 -13.00
CA GLU A 358 6.51 -8.47 -14.01
C GLU A 358 5.90 -8.62 -15.39
N ARG A 359 5.65 -9.86 -15.85
CA ARG A 359 4.98 -10.10 -17.14
C ARG A 359 3.59 -9.47 -17.17
N HIS A 360 2.75 -9.73 -16.16
CA HIS A 360 1.42 -9.15 -16.07
C HIS A 360 1.44 -7.62 -16.16
N SER A 361 2.35 -6.95 -15.43
CA SER A 361 2.46 -5.50 -15.43
C SER A 361 2.91 -4.93 -16.78
N ARG A 362 3.73 -5.66 -17.54
CA ARG A 362 4.18 -5.28 -18.89
C ARG A 362 3.14 -5.59 -19.98
N GLU A 363 2.35 -6.64 -19.80
CA GLU A 363 1.32 -7.07 -20.75
C GLU A 363 0.03 -6.23 -20.67
N LEU A 364 -0.17 -5.44 -19.61
CA LEU A 364 -1.25 -4.45 -19.56
C LEU A 364 -1.12 -3.47 -20.73
N GLU A 365 -2.17 -3.33 -21.53
CA GLU A 365 -2.17 -2.40 -22.67
C GLU A 365 -2.64 -1.00 -22.26
N SER A 366 -1.89 0.04 -22.62
CA SER A 366 -2.23 1.43 -22.31
C SER A 366 -3.63 1.83 -22.81
N LYS A 367 -4.07 1.29 -23.97
CA LYS A 367 -5.42 1.52 -24.52
C LYS A 367 -6.54 0.97 -23.63
N ASP A 368 -6.32 -0.17 -22.97
CA ASP A 368 -7.29 -0.78 -22.07
C ASP A 368 -7.38 -0.02 -20.77
N ILE A 369 -6.23 0.34 -20.20
CA ILE A 369 -6.17 1.17 -19.00
C ILE A 369 -6.95 2.47 -19.24
N ARG A 370 -6.69 3.16 -20.35
CA ARG A 370 -7.45 4.36 -20.74
C ARG A 370 -8.95 4.12 -20.84
N ARG A 371 -9.36 3.03 -21.49
CA ARG A 371 -10.78 2.67 -21.55
C ARG A 371 -11.37 2.53 -20.14
N TYR A 372 -10.67 1.87 -19.22
CA TYR A 372 -11.13 1.74 -17.83
C TYR A 372 -11.13 3.09 -17.09
N GLU A 373 -10.13 3.94 -17.31
CA GLU A 373 -10.06 5.30 -16.76
C GLU A 373 -11.28 6.14 -17.21
N ASP A 374 -11.69 6.00 -18.47
CA ASP A 374 -12.83 6.71 -19.04
C ASP A 374 -14.17 6.14 -18.59
N GLU A 375 -14.28 4.80 -18.50
CA GLU A 375 -15.47 4.09 -18.01
C GLU A 375 -15.75 4.35 -16.52
N GLU A 376 -14.71 4.31 -15.67
CA GLU A 376 -14.88 4.34 -14.21
C GLU A 376 -14.43 5.65 -13.55
N LYS A 377 -13.98 6.62 -14.36
CA LYS A 377 -13.51 7.93 -13.89
C LYS A 377 -12.48 7.77 -12.77
N GLY A 378 -11.42 7.00 -13.04
CA GLY A 378 -10.34 6.73 -12.10
C GLY A 378 -9.01 6.55 -12.81
N GLY A 379 -8.07 5.86 -12.14
CA GLY A 379 -6.77 5.49 -12.70
C GLY A 379 -5.66 6.54 -12.56
N SER A 380 -5.82 7.47 -11.63
CA SER A 380 -4.70 8.17 -11.02
C SER A 380 -4.22 7.42 -9.77
N PHE A 381 -3.08 7.80 -9.23
CA PHE A 381 -2.69 7.31 -7.90
C PHE A 381 -3.66 7.71 -6.78
N LYS A 382 -4.52 8.73 -6.98
CA LYS A 382 -5.49 9.19 -5.99
C LYS A 382 -6.74 8.31 -5.94
N ASP A 383 -7.07 7.66 -7.06
CA ASP A 383 -8.30 6.90 -7.27
C ASP A 383 -8.06 5.57 -8.02
N TYR A 384 -6.83 5.04 -7.91
CA TYR A 384 -6.38 3.80 -8.56
C TYR A 384 -7.33 2.62 -8.30
N VAL A 385 -7.89 2.59 -7.08
CA VAL A 385 -8.79 1.54 -6.61
C VAL A 385 -9.99 1.35 -7.53
N ARG A 386 -10.46 2.42 -8.21
CA ARG A 386 -11.62 2.35 -9.11
C ARG A 386 -11.42 1.30 -10.20
N ILE A 387 -10.28 1.32 -10.85
CA ILE A 387 -9.97 0.42 -11.98
C ILE A 387 -9.20 -0.84 -11.56
N ALA A 388 -8.82 -0.98 -10.28
CA ALA A 388 -7.96 -2.07 -9.80
C ALA A 388 -8.47 -3.47 -10.20
N HIS A 389 -9.78 -3.71 -10.10
CA HIS A 389 -10.42 -4.98 -10.47
C HIS A 389 -10.46 -5.28 -11.98
N ARG A 390 -10.25 -4.25 -12.82
CA ARG A 390 -10.11 -4.39 -14.28
C ARG A 390 -8.67 -4.70 -14.67
N LEU A 391 -7.71 -4.26 -13.86
CA LEU A 391 -6.27 -4.49 -14.06
C LEU A 391 -5.81 -5.85 -13.51
N PHE A 392 -6.46 -6.34 -12.46
CA PHE A 392 -6.09 -7.58 -11.78
C PHE A 392 -7.35 -8.42 -11.53
N SER A 393 -7.42 -9.56 -12.22
CA SER A 393 -8.56 -10.48 -12.17
C SER A 393 -8.40 -11.56 -11.10
N PRO A 394 -9.49 -12.22 -10.65
CA PRO A 394 -9.42 -13.38 -9.76
C PRO A 394 -8.49 -14.49 -10.27
N ARG A 395 -8.45 -14.70 -11.59
CA ARG A 395 -7.53 -15.66 -12.20
C ARG A 395 -6.07 -15.27 -11.95
N ASN A 396 -5.73 -13.99 -12.06
CA ASN A 396 -4.37 -13.54 -11.81
C ASN A 396 -3.92 -13.83 -10.38
N PHE A 397 -4.81 -13.65 -9.40
CA PHE A 397 -4.53 -13.97 -8.00
C PHE A 397 -4.44 -15.48 -7.76
N SER A 398 -5.28 -16.28 -8.40
CA SER A 398 -5.22 -17.75 -8.32
C SER A 398 -3.90 -18.30 -8.86
N ASP A 399 -3.48 -17.85 -10.04
CA ASP A 399 -2.21 -18.26 -10.67
C ASP A 399 -1.01 -17.85 -9.80
N ALA A 400 -1.01 -16.62 -9.27
CA ALA A 400 0.04 -16.14 -8.37
C ALA A 400 0.06 -16.89 -7.02
N ARG A 401 -1.09 -17.28 -6.48
CA ARG A 401 -1.20 -18.11 -5.26
C ARG A 401 -0.57 -19.48 -5.46
N ALA A 402 -0.76 -20.09 -6.63
CA ALA A 402 -0.14 -21.36 -6.97
C ALA A 402 1.40 -21.27 -6.95
N LEU A 403 1.96 -20.15 -7.44
CA LEU A 403 3.40 -19.89 -7.40
C LEU A 403 3.93 -19.70 -5.96
N LEU A 404 3.21 -18.98 -5.10
CA LEU A 404 3.60 -18.86 -3.69
C LEU A 404 3.47 -20.19 -2.93
N ASN A 405 2.48 -21.02 -3.26
CA ASN A 405 2.36 -22.36 -2.69
C ASN A 405 3.57 -23.24 -3.07
N ASP A 406 4.13 -23.07 -4.27
CA ASP A 406 5.37 -23.73 -4.68
C ASP A 406 6.58 -23.21 -3.90
N ALA A 407 6.73 -21.89 -3.77
CA ALA A 407 7.76 -21.28 -2.95
C ALA A 407 7.70 -21.75 -1.48
N ARG A 408 6.49 -21.89 -0.93
CA ARG A 408 6.26 -22.39 0.42
C ARG A 408 6.71 -23.84 0.58
N ARG A 409 6.44 -24.72 -0.40
CA ARG A 409 6.94 -26.11 -0.41
C ARG A 409 8.47 -26.15 -0.45
N GLN A 410 9.09 -25.31 -1.27
CA GLN A 410 10.55 -25.20 -1.34
C GLN A 410 11.16 -24.72 0.00
N ALA A 411 10.43 -23.89 0.76
CA ALA A 411 10.82 -23.42 2.08
C ALA A 411 10.66 -24.46 3.20
N GLU A 412 10.09 -25.64 2.93
CA GLU A 412 9.86 -26.65 3.97
C GLU A 412 11.15 -27.00 4.71
N GLY A 413 11.11 -26.93 6.05
CA GLY A 413 12.29 -27.14 6.89
C GLY A 413 13.07 -25.85 7.23
N ASP A 414 12.85 -24.73 6.53
CA ASP A 414 13.45 -23.44 6.85
C ASP A 414 12.41 -22.45 7.39
N LYS A 415 12.45 -22.23 8.71
CA LYS A 415 11.50 -21.34 9.42
C LYS A 415 11.56 -19.89 8.94
N LEU A 416 12.73 -19.40 8.56
CA LEU A 416 12.91 -18.01 8.13
C LEU A 416 12.39 -17.82 6.70
N ALA A 417 12.70 -18.75 5.80
CA ALA A 417 12.17 -18.76 4.44
C ALA A 417 10.63 -18.87 4.45
N LEU A 418 10.06 -19.77 5.27
CA LEU A 418 8.60 -19.89 5.44
C LEU A 418 7.97 -18.57 5.92
N ARG A 419 8.61 -17.88 6.87
CA ARG A 419 8.14 -16.56 7.33
C ARG A 419 8.17 -15.53 6.20
N ARG A 420 9.25 -15.48 5.42
CA ARG A 420 9.40 -14.57 4.28
C ARG A 420 8.37 -14.85 3.18
N VAL A 421 8.08 -16.11 2.86
CA VAL A 421 7.02 -16.47 1.90
C VAL A 421 5.64 -16.08 2.45
N SER A 422 5.36 -16.38 3.73
CA SER A 422 4.10 -15.98 4.38
C SER A 422 3.87 -14.46 4.37
N TYR A 423 4.95 -13.67 4.43
CA TYR A 423 4.90 -12.22 4.28
C TYR A 423 4.41 -11.79 2.89
N LEU A 424 4.87 -12.43 1.82
CA LEU A 424 4.39 -12.16 0.45
C LEU A 424 2.93 -12.57 0.27
N GLU A 425 2.52 -13.70 0.84
CA GLU A 425 1.12 -14.14 0.84
C GLU A 425 0.19 -13.08 1.46
N GLN A 426 0.71 -12.28 2.41
CA GLN A 426 -0.08 -11.23 3.04
C GLN A 426 -0.47 -10.13 2.05
N GLY A 427 0.50 -9.67 1.25
CA GLY A 427 0.28 -8.65 0.22
C GLY A 427 -0.62 -9.16 -0.90
N LEU A 428 -0.43 -10.42 -1.32
CA LEU A 428 -1.27 -11.03 -2.34
C LEU A 428 -2.75 -11.07 -1.93
N ALA A 429 -3.04 -11.50 -0.69
CA ALA A 429 -4.41 -11.53 -0.18
C ALA A 429 -5.00 -10.13 0.02
N ASP A 430 -4.21 -9.13 0.44
CA ASP A 430 -4.70 -7.75 0.55
C ASP A 430 -5.13 -7.18 -0.81
N ALA A 431 -4.30 -7.38 -1.85
CA ALA A 431 -4.61 -6.97 -3.21
C ALA A 431 -5.86 -7.69 -3.76
N GLU A 432 -5.95 -9.00 -3.54
CA GLU A 432 -7.11 -9.82 -3.94
C GLU A 432 -8.40 -9.33 -3.29
N LEU A 433 -8.40 -9.11 -1.97
CA LEU A 433 -9.57 -8.59 -1.23
C LEU A 433 -9.94 -7.17 -1.66
N THR A 434 -8.95 -6.32 -1.97
CA THR A 434 -9.18 -4.96 -2.46
C THR A 434 -9.87 -4.97 -3.81
N THR A 435 -9.38 -5.77 -4.76
CA THR A 435 -10.00 -5.88 -6.09
C THR A 435 -11.38 -6.55 -6.04
N ALA A 436 -11.56 -7.57 -5.19
CA ALA A 436 -12.86 -8.20 -4.98
C ALA A 436 -13.89 -7.22 -4.40
N THR A 437 -13.48 -6.42 -3.42
CA THR A 437 -14.32 -5.37 -2.82
C THR A 437 -14.73 -4.33 -3.85
N ARG A 438 -13.78 -3.84 -4.68
CA ARG A 438 -14.12 -2.91 -5.76
C ARG A 438 -15.04 -3.54 -6.79
N ALA A 439 -14.82 -4.78 -7.19
CA ALA A 439 -15.71 -5.47 -8.12
C ALA A 439 -17.14 -5.61 -7.58
N ALA A 440 -17.28 -5.91 -6.28
CA ALA A 440 -18.59 -5.93 -5.61
C ALA A 440 -19.24 -4.55 -5.56
N GLN A 441 -18.47 -3.51 -5.25
CA GLN A 441 -18.97 -2.13 -5.29
C GLN A 441 -19.44 -1.74 -6.70
N GLY A 442 -18.68 -2.07 -7.74
CA GLY A 442 -19.05 -1.78 -9.13
C GLY A 442 -20.35 -2.49 -9.55
N ARG A 443 -20.64 -3.69 -9.02
CA ARG A 443 -21.96 -4.34 -9.22
C ARG A 443 -23.07 -3.59 -8.49
N MET A 444 -22.85 -3.21 -7.23
CA MET A 444 -23.80 -2.42 -6.44
C MET A 444 -24.09 -1.04 -7.05
N GLU A 445 -23.09 -0.39 -7.64
CA GLU A 445 -23.25 0.90 -8.33
C GLU A 445 -24.08 0.77 -9.61
N LYS A 446 -24.01 -0.37 -10.29
CA LYS A 446 -24.79 -0.68 -11.50
C LYS A 446 -26.21 -1.15 -11.16
N ASP A 447 -26.34 -1.94 -10.09
CA ASP A 447 -27.61 -2.47 -9.58
C ASP A 447 -27.62 -2.42 -8.04
N GLY A 448 -28.41 -1.50 -7.49
CA GLY A 448 -28.53 -1.22 -6.06
C GLY A 448 -29.39 -2.22 -5.27
N SER A 449 -29.60 -3.44 -5.79
CA SER A 449 -30.33 -4.50 -5.10
C SER A 449 -29.78 -4.80 -3.70
N ALA A 450 -30.65 -5.28 -2.80
CA ALA A 450 -30.26 -5.66 -1.44
C ALA A 450 -29.17 -6.75 -1.42
N GLU A 451 -29.18 -7.64 -2.41
CA GLU A 451 -28.16 -8.67 -2.61
C GLU A 451 -26.80 -8.05 -2.95
N ASN A 452 -26.72 -7.16 -3.93
CA ASN A 452 -25.46 -6.52 -4.30
C ASN A 452 -24.90 -5.64 -3.19
N LYS A 453 -25.79 -4.96 -2.45
CA LYS A 453 -25.38 -4.20 -1.25
C LYS A 453 -24.80 -5.12 -0.18
N ALA A 454 -25.47 -6.23 0.13
CA ALA A 454 -24.96 -7.21 1.09
C ALA A 454 -23.64 -7.84 0.64
N ALA A 455 -23.47 -8.09 -0.66
CA ALA A 455 -22.22 -8.60 -1.23
C ALA A 455 -21.06 -7.60 -1.10
N PHE A 456 -21.30 -6.31 -1.35
CA PHE A 456 -20.31 -5.26 -1.09
C PHE A 456 -19.97 -5.15 0.39
N ASP A 457 -20.97 -5.08 1.27
CA ASP A 457 -20.77 -4.98 2.73
C ASP A 457 -19.96 -6.17 3.26
N ALA A 458 -20.24 -7.38 2.76
CA ALA A 458 -19.49 -8.59 3.11
C ALA A 458 -18.04 -8.56 2.60
N ALA A 459 -17.81 -8.13 1.36
CA ALA A 459 -16.46 -8.02 0.80
C ALA A 459 -15.63 -6.97 1.55
N PHE A 460 -16.20 -5.79 1.80
CA PHE A 460 -15.56 -4.71 2.54
C PHE A 460 -15.22 -5.14 3.97
N ARG A 461 -16.14 -5.83 4.66
CA ARG A 461 -15.89 -6.38 6.00
C ARG A 461 -14.71 -7.35 6.02
N ARG A 462 -14.62 -8.25 5.04
CA ARG A 462 -13.49 -9.19 4.90
C ARG A 462 -12.16 -8.47 4.71
N LEU A 463 -12.10 -7.45 3.85
CA LEU A 463 -10.90 -6.62 3.66
C LEU A 463 -10.48 -5.93 4.96
N ALA A 464 -11.46 -5.33 5.66
CA ALA A 464 -11.26 -4.64 6.92
C ALA A 464 -10.73 -5.55 8.03
N GLU A 465 -11.35 -6.72 8.20
CA GLU A 465 -10.95 -7.75 9.16
C GLU A 465 -9.53 -8.25 8.85
N TYR A 466 -9.26 -8.60 7.59
CA TYR A 466 -7.96 -9.09 7.16
C TYR A 466 -6.81 -8.12 7.48
N ARG A 467 -6.96 -6.83 7.15
CA ARG A 467 -5.95 -5.81 7.47
C ARG A 467 -5.72 -5.69 8.97
N THR A 468 -6.79 -5.74 9.76
CA THR A 468 -6.72 -5.61 11.21
C THR A 468 -6.07 -6.83 11.87
N THR A 469 -6.47 -8.04 11.50
CA THR A 469 -6.07 -9.27 12.21
C THR A 469 -4.81 -9.92 11.67
N VAL A 470 -4.51 -9.73 10.38
CA VAL A 470 -3.35 -10.35 9.73
C VAL A 470 -2.22 -9.33 9.56
N MET A 471 -2.46 -8.23 8.86
CA MET A 471 -1.40 -7.28 8.52
C MET A 471 -0.94 -6.45 9.72
N GLU A 472 -1.85 -6.09 10.62
CA GLU A 472 -1.53 -5.32 11.82
C GLU A 472 -1.24 -6.21 13.04
N ALA A 473 -2.20 -7.04 13.46
CA ALA A 473 -2.04 -7.87 14.66
C ALA A 473 -1.00 -8.99 14.49
N GLY A 474 -0.72 -9.44 13.25
CA GLY A 474 0.36 -10.36 12.94
C GLY A 474 1.77 -9.77 13.15
N GLY A 475 1.89 -8.45 13.32
CA GLY A 475 3.11 -7.77 13.76
C GLY A 475 4.12 -7.44 12.65
N ASP A 476 3.88 -7.87 11.41
CA ASP A 476 4.79 -7.63 10.29
C ASP A 476 4.57 -6.26 9.59
N HIS A 477 3.41 -5.62 9.79
CA HIS A 477 3.04 -4.28 9.30
C HIS A 477 3.50 -4.01 7.84
N PRO A 478 3.01 -4.81 6.86
CA PRO A 478 3.61 -4.90 5.54
C PRO A 478 3.31 -3.74 4.58
N ALA A 479 2.60 -2.70 5.04
CA ALA A 479 2.21 -1.54 4.23
C ALA A 479 1.73 -0.34 5.06
N ASN A 480 1.69 0.84 4.42
CA ASN A 480 1.07 2.05 4.98
C ASN A 480 -0.45 2.03 4.83
N LEU A 481 -1.12 1.30 5.72
CA LEU A 481 -2.58 1.13 5.71
C LEU A 481 -3.35 2.44 5.88
N GLY A 482 -2.77 3.42 6.58
CA GLY A 482 -3.34 4.77 6.68
C GLY A 482 -3.41 5.49 5.35
N TYR A 483 -2.35 5.39 4.53
CA TYR A 483 -2.38 5.94 3.17
C TYR A 483 -3.37 5.20 2.28
N PHE A 484 -3.44 3.87 2.37
CA PHE A 484 -4.40 3.08 1.59
C PHE A 484 -5.84 3.48 1.92
N ALA A 485 -6.20 3.54 3.20
CA ALA A 485 -7.52 3.96 3.63
C ALA A 485 -7.86 5.39 3.17
N PHE A 486 -6.89 6.30 3.18
CA PHE A 486 -7.09 7.66 2.67
C PHE A 486 -7.38 7.68 1.15
N ARG A 487 -6.69 6.86 0.36
CA ARG A 487 -6.93 6.73 -1.08
C ARG A 487 -8.19 5.96 -1.42
N GLU A 488 -8.54 4.96 -0.64
CA GLU A 488 -9.78 4.21 -0.80
C GLU A 488 -11.00 5.07 -0.46
N GLN A 489 -10.90 5.91 0.57
CA GLN A 489 -11.95 6.89 0.89
C GLN A 489 -12.08 7.96 -0.19
N SER A 490 -10.98 8.61 -0.57
CA SER A 490 -11.03 9.70 -1.56
C SER A 490 -11.28 9.20 -2.99
N GLY A 491 -10.85 7.97 -3.31
CA GLY A 491 -10.99 7.36 -4.61
C GLY A 491 -12.29 6.57 -4.78
N ALA A 492 -12.59 5.63 -3.88
CA ALA A 492 -13.77 4.75 -3.98
C ALA A 492 -14.90 5.11 -3.01
N GLY A 493 -14.75 6.11 -2.14
CA GLY A 493 -15.77 6.47 -1.16
C GLY A 493 -15.95 5.44 -0.05
N TRP A 494 -14.99 4.53 0.13
CA TRP A 494 -15.08 3.51 1.18
C TRP A 494 -14.98 4.15 2.57
N PRO A 495 -15.78 3.68 3.55
CA PRO A 495 -15.65 4.14 4.92
C PRO A 495 -14.28 3.73 5.48
N HIS A 496 -13.82 4.40 6.54
CA HIS A 496 -12.68 3.88 7.28
C HIS A 496 -13.06 2.55 7.93
N ILE A 497 -12.14 1.58 7.90
CA ILE A 497 -12.26 0.31 8.61
C ILE A 497 -12.66 0.62 10.07
N PRO A 498 -13.86 0.20 10.53
CA PRO A 498 -14.26 0.42 11.90
C PRO A 498 -13.29 -0.31 12.82
N ARG A 499 -12.91 0.32 13.95
CA ARG A 499 -12.20 -0.41 14.99
C ARG A 499 -13.06 -1.58 15.46
N PRO A 500 -12.50 -2.78 15.68
CA PRO A 500 -13.09 -3.69 16.66
C PRO A 500 -13.21 -2.90 17.98
N ASP A 501 -14.33 -3.00 18.69
CA ASP A 501 -14.56 -2.21 19.91
C ASP A 501 -13.35 -2.38 20.86
N GLU A 502 -12.81 -1.29 21.41
CA GLU A 502 -11.68 -1.33 22.35
C GLU A 502 -11.98 -2.28 23.52
N LYS A 503 -13.26 -2.39 23.90
CA LYS A 503 -13.73 -3.34 24.90
C LYS A 503 -13.54 -4.80 24.45
N GLU A 504 -13.80 -5.10 23.17
CA GLU A 504 -13.61 -6.43 22.59
C GLU A 504 -12.13 -6.80 22.47
N LEU A 505 -11.29 -5.88 22.01
CA LEU A 505 -9.84 -6.10 21.93
C LEU A 505 -9.24 -6.35 23.32
N LYS A 506 -9.64 -5.56 24.33
CA LYS A 506 -9.21 -5.75 25.71
C LYS A 506 -9.70 -7.09 26.28
N ARG A 507 -10.94 -7.50 25.97
CA ARG A 507 -11.47 -8.80 26.39
C ARG A 507 -10.69 -9.96 25.79
N GLU A 508 -10.42 -9.93 24.48
CA GLU A 508 -9.67 -11.00 23.82
C GLU A 508 -8.23 -11.05 24.33
N SER A 509 -7.58 -9.90 24.50
CA SER A 509 -6.23 -9.83 25.07
C SER A 509 -6.19 -10.39 26.50
N ALA A 510 -7.19 -10.06 27.33
CA ALA A 510 -7.30 -10.58 28.69
C ALA A 510 -7.60 -12.09 28.71
N PHE A 511 -8.39 -12.59 27.76
CA PHE A 511 -8.63 -14.02 27.58
C PHE A 511 -7.32 -14.75 27.24
N GLN A 512 -6.56 -14.26 26.27
CA GLN A 512 -5.28 -14.87 25.87
C GLN A 512 -4.24 -14.82 27.00
N ALA A 513 -4.24 -13.78 27.81
CA ALA A 513 -3.39 -13.69 28.99
C ALA A 513 -3.77 -14.72 30.08
N ARG A 514 -5.08 -14.99 30.28
CA ARG A 514 -5.56 -16.05 31.19
C ARG A 514 -5.24 -17.45 30.69
N TRP A 515 -5.28 -17.64 29.37
CA TRP A 515 -5.09 -18.94 28.71
C TRP A 515 -3.93 -18.87 27.71
N PRO A 516 -2.69 -18.73 28.23
CA PRO A 516 -1.51 -18.53 27.40
C PRO A 516 -1.17 -19.78 26.60
N ASP A 517 -0.14 -19.68 25.77
CA ASP A 517 0.41 -20.86 25.12
C ASP A 517 0.95 -21.86 26.15
N LYS A 518 0.62 -23.13 25.97
CA LYS A 518 1.10 -24.24 26.79
C LYS A 518 1.58 -25.32 25.83
N PRO A 519 2.89 -25.32 25.51
CA PRO A 519 3.44 -26.23 24.52
C PRO A 519 3.09 -27.67 24.86
N SER A 520 2.45 -28.35 23.91
CA SER A 520 2.26 -29.80 23.99
C SER A 520 3.50 -30.48 23.43
N PRO A 521 4.21 -31.31 24.21
CA PRO A 521 5.39 -31.98 23.70
C PRO A 521 5.01 -32.97 22.59
N ASP A 522 5.76 -32.95 21.48
CA ASP A 522 5.49 -33.86 20.36
C ASP A 522 5.81 -35.31 20.77
N PRO A 523 4.93 -36.29 20.51
CA PRO A 523 5.21 -37.71 20.74
C PRO A 523 6.56 -38.18 20.19
N ALA A 524 6.96 -37.71 19.00
CA ALA A 524 8.22 -38.10 18.36
C ALA A 524 9.42 -37.63 19.19
N ASN A 525 9.38 -36.41 19.73
CA ASN A 525 10.42 -35.88 20.62
C ASN A 525 10.50 -36.62 21.96
N GLN A 526 9.41 -37.30 22.34
CA GLN A 526 9.35 -38.12 23.55
C GLN A 526 9.65 -39.61 23.30
N LYS A 527 10.07 -39.99 22.09
CA LYS A 527 10.29 -41.40 21.68
C LYS A 527 9.06 -42.29 21.93
N LEU A 528 7.87 -41.71 21.74
CA LEU A 528 6.60 -42.40 21.87
C LEU A 528 6.15 -42.95 20.52
N VAL A 529 5.59 -44.16 20.51
CA VAL A 529 5.07 -44.84 19.33
C VAL A 529 3.55 -44.91 19.41
N LEU A 530 2.86 -44.63 18.31
CA LEU A 530 1.41 -44.73 18.22
C LEU A 530 1.00 -46.21 18.32
N VAL A 531 0.26 -46.57 19.35
CA VAL A 531 -0.22 -47.95 19.61
C VAL A 531 -1.71 -48.11 19.32
N GLY A 532 -2.44 -47.01 19.13
CA GLY A 532 -3.84 -47.06 18.74
C GLY A 532 -4.39 -45.67 18.43
N SER A 533 -5.38 -45.61 17.54
CA SER A 533 -6.09 -44.38 17.23
C SER A 533 -7.59 -44.67 17.12
N ARG A 534 -8.42 -43.79 17.67
CA ARG A 534 -9.87 -43.87 17.58
C ARG A 534 -10.44 -42.51 17.19
N GLN A 535 -11.09 -42.46 16.03
CA GLN A 535 -11.82 -41.26 15.62
C GLN A 535 -13.04 -41.04 16.51
N LEU A 536 -13.23 -39.82 16.98
CA LEU A 536 -14.44 -39.44 17.70
C LEU A 536 -15.62 -39.31 16.74
N PRO A 537 -16.84 -39.72 17.15
CA PRO A 537 -18.05 -39.48 16.36
C PRO A 537 -18.23 -38.00 16.00
N ARG A 538 -18.74 -37.76 14.79
CA ARG A 538 -19.10 -36.40 14.33
C ARG A 538 -20.27 -35.81 15.10
N THR A 539 -21.20 -36.66 15.52
CA THR A 539 -22.41 -36.33 16.29
C THR A 539 -22.16 -36.34 17.79
N GLY A 540 -23.07 -35.77 18.58
CA GLY A 540 -23.00 -35.75 20.05
C GLY A 540 -22.07 -34.68 20.62
N TRP A 541 -21.81 -33.64 19.83
CA TRP A 541 -21.26 -32.38 20.30
C TRP A 541 -22.40 -31.42 20.59
N VAL A 542 -22.24 -30.58 21.61
CA VAL A 542 -23.10 -29.43 21.83
C VAL A 542 -22.30 -28.16 21.62
N PHE A 543 -22.94 -27.14 21.04
CA PHE A 543 -22.33 -25.88 20.64
C PHE A 543 -23.06 -24.68 21.22
N ARG A 544 -22.30 -23.65 21.58
CA ARG A 544 -22.84 -22.34 21.93
C ARG A 544 -22.04 -21.21 21.30
N LYS A 545 -22.77 -20.33 20.62
CA LYS A 545 -22.28 -19.07 20.06
C LYS A 545 -21.82 -18.13 21.19
N ASP A 546 -20.67 -17.50 21.03
CA ASP A 546 -20.07 -16.55 21.99
C ASP A 546 -19.71 -15.23 21.32
N SER A 547 -20.72 -14.56 20.75
CA SER A 547 -20.54 -13.26 20.08
C SER A 547 -19.94 -12.20 21.01
N ALA A 548 -20.25 -12.27 22.31
CA ALA A 548 -19.76 -11.31 23.29
C ALA A 548 -18.34 -11.60 23.80
N ARG A 549 -17.78 -12.78 23.47
CA ARG A 549 -16.48 -13.28 23.94
C ARG A 549 -16.38 -13.28 25.46
N THR A 550 -17.39 -13.83 26.13
CA THR A 550 -17.47 -13.91 27.59
C THR A 550 -17.67 -15.34 28.10
N GLY A 551 -17.60 -16.35 27.23
CA GLY A 551 -17.82 -17.74 27.63
C GLY A 551 -16.86 -18.23 28.72
N ASP A 552 -15.63 -17.71 28.77
CA ASP A 552 -14.68 -18.04 29.84
C ASP A 552 -15.07 -17.40 31.18
N LEU A 553 -15.54 -16.15 31.17
CA LEU A 553 -16.05 -15.45 32.34
C LEU A 553 -17.35 -16.07 32.87
N GLN A 554 -18.15 -16.63 31.96
CA GLN A 554 -19.33 -17.43 32.28
C GLN A 554 -18.98 -18.88 32.70
N GLY A 555 -17.70 -19.23 32.74
CA GLY A 555 -17.24 -20.54 33.21
C GLY A 555 -17.56 -21.70 32.26
N TRP A 556 -17.76 -21.49 30.96
CA TRP A 556 -18.17 -22.56 30.02
C TRP A 556 -17.14 -23.68 29.87
N HIS A 557 -15.88 -23.44 30.27
CA HIS A 557 -14.82 -24.45 30.37
C HIS A 557 -14.94 -25.36 31.60
N LEU A 558 -15.78 -25.01 32.59
CA LEU A 558 -15.94 -25.75 33.84
C LEU A 558 -16.95 -26.91 33.69
N PRO A 559 -16.68 -28.10 34.27
CA PRO A 559 -17.57 -29.26 34.15
C PRO A 559 -18.98 -29.05 34.68
N LYS A 560 -19.12 -28.23 35.73
CA LYS A 560 -20.40 -27.96 36.41
C LYS A 560 -21.35 -27.06 35.62
N THR A 561 -20.87 -26.40 34.57
CA THR A 561 -21.68 -25.48 33.79
C THR A 561 -22.77 -26.24 33.03
N SER A 562 -24.03 -25.80 33.13
CA SER A 562 -25.11 -26.40 32.37
C SER A 562 -24.92 -26.19 30.86
N THR A 563 -25.31 -27.19 30.06
CA THR A 563 -25.40 -27.08 28.60
C THR A 563 -26.82 -26.82 28.13
N ASP A 564 -27.73 -26.42 29.02
CA ASP A 564 -29.09 -26.02 28.64
C ASP A 564 -29.03 -24.82 27.67
N GLY A 565 -29.78 -24.93 26.58
CA GLY A 565 -29.76 -23.96 25.48
C GLY A 565 -28.52 -24.04 24.57
N TRP A 566 -27.64 -25.02 24.75
CA TRP A 566 -26.60 -25.32 23.75
C TRP A 566 -27.19 -26.18 22.64
N GLN A 567 -26.87 -25.85 21.39
CA GLN A 567 -27.38 -26.54 20.22
C GLN A 567 -26.63 -27.86 20.01
N ALA A 568 -27.34 -28.97 19.76
CA ALA A 568 -26.71 -30.19 19.30
C ALA A 568 -26.20 -30.00 17.87
N VAL A 569 -24.93 -30.30 17.62
CA VAL A 569 -24.29 -30.09 16.32
C VAL A 569 -23.45 -31.28 15.90
N ASP A 570 -23.23 -31.37 14.58
CA ASP A 570 -22.20 -32.21 14.01
C ASP A 570 -20.94 -31.39 13.79
N ILE A 571 -19.79 -31.92 14.18
CA ILE A 571 -18.51 -31.41 13.68
C ILE A 571 -18.31 -31.87 12.22
N SER A 572 -17.23 -31.39 11.59
CA SER A 572 -16.98 -31.55 10.15
C SER A 572 -17.97 -30.80 9.25
N LYS A 573 -18.64 -29.79 9.80
CA LYS A 573 -19.47 -28.82 9.10
C LYS A 573 -19.13 -27.41 9.58
N ALA A 574 -19.26 -26.43 8.69
CA ALA A 574 -19.12 -25.02 9.04
C ALA A 574 -20.25 -24.55 9.96
N TRP A 575 -19.98 -23.57 10.83
CA TRP A 575 -20.98 -22.93 11.70
C TRP A 575 -22.23 -22.48 10.95
N GLU A 576 -22.03 -21.88 9.79
CA GLU A 576 -23.07 -21.36 8.92
C GLU A 576 -24.13 -22.41 8.55
N SER A 577 -23.73 -23.68 8.45
CA SER A 577 -24.64 -24.77 8.10
C SER A 577 -25.73 -25.01 9.15
N PHE A 578 -25.44 -24.75 10.42
CA PHE A 578 -26.38 -24.98 11.53
C PHE A 578 -26.83 -23.69 12.24
N LEU A 579 -26.11 -22.58 12.07
CA LEU A 579 -26.52 -21.24 12.50
C LEU A 579 -27.47 -20.57 11.50
N ARG A 580 -27.42 -20.98 10.22
CA ARG A 580 -28.19 -20.39 9.10
C ARG A 580 -27.91 -18.90 8.88
N GLU A 581 -26.78 -18.41 9.36
CA GLU A 581 -26.28 -17.05 9.15
C GLU A 581 -24.74 -17.08 9.15
N PRO A 582 -24.06 -16.19 8.39
CA PRO A 582 -22.62 -15.98 8.50
C PRO A 582 -22.22 -15.64 9.93
N TYR A 583 -21.21 -16.31 10.48
CA TYR A 583 -20.78 -16.02 11.84
C TYR A 583 -19.25 -16.00 11.99
N VAL A 584 -18.76 -14.82 12.34
CA VAL A 584 -17.40 -14.56 12.76
C VAL A 584 -17.43 -14.25 14.26
N GLY A 585 -16.56 -14.90 15.04
CA GLY A 585 -16.51 -14.77 16.48
C GLY A 585 -16.02 -16.03 17.17
N SER A 586 -16.41 -16.20 18.43
CA SER A 586 -16.05 -17.38 19.22
C SER A 586 -17.21 -18.35 19.32
N GLY A 587 -16.89 -19.64 19.31
CA GLY A 587 -17.85 -20.70 19.52
C GLY A 587 -17.29 -21.74 20.48
N TRP A 588 -18.15 -22.25 21.36
CA TRP A 588 -17.76 -23.24 22.35
C TRP A 588 -18.40 -24.58 22.04
N TYR A 589 -17.60 -25.63 22.08
CA TYR A 589 -18.01 -27.01 21.88
C TYR A 589 -17.80 -27.81 23.17
N ARG A 590 -18.74 -28.71 23.48
CA ARG A 590 -18.57 -29.70 24.55
C ARG A 590 -18.94 -31.10 24.09
N ARG A 591 -18.19 -32.09 24.58
CA ARG A 591 -18.46 -33.51 24.34
C ARG A 591 -17.92 -34.36 25.49
N HIS A 592 -18.67 -35.39 25.86
CA HIS A 592 -18.14 -36.47 26.70
C HIS A 592 -17.42 -37.52 25.85
N ILE A 593 -16.26 -37.97 26.33
CA ILE A 593 -15.49 -39.06 25.74
C ILE A 593 -15.25 -40.13 26.81
N GLU A 594 -15.26 -41.39 26.39
CA GLU A 594 -14.91 -42.53 27.25
C GLU A 594 -13.46 -42.92 27.00
N ILE A 595 -12.65 -43.04 28.04
CA ILE A 595 -11.27 -43.51 27.94
C ILE A 595 -11.18 -44.93 28.50
N PRO A 596 -10.72 -45.92 27.70
CA PRO A 596 -10.64 -47.30 28.15
C PRO A 596 -9.62 -47.46 29.29
N GLU A 597 -10.00 -48.24 30.29
CA GLU A 597 -9.10 -48.67 31.37
C GLU A 597 -8.32 -49.94 30.99
N PRO A 598 -7.07 -50.11 31.48
CA PRO A 598 -6.27 -49.12 32.22
C PRO A 598 -5.47 -48.19 31.28
N LEU A 599 -5.28 -46.94 31.70
CA LEU A 599 -4.39 -45.96 31.05
C LEU A 599 -2.88 -46.23 31.31
N ALA A 600 -2.54 -47.31 32.01
CA ALA A 600 -1.23 -47.54 32.61
C ALA A 600 -0.09 -47.42 31.58
N GLY A 601 0.74 -46.38 31.75
CA GLY A 601 1.93 -46.11 30.94
C GLY A 601 1.68 -45.53 29.55
N ARG A 602 0.44 -45.16 29.20
CA ARG A 602 0.10 -44.60 27.88
C ARG A 602 -0.04 -43.09 27.90
N SER A 603 0.51 -42.42 26.90
CA SER A 603 0.23 -41.01 26.63
C SER A 603 -0.96 -40.91 25.67
N VAL A 604 -1.90 -40.02 25.97
CA VAL A 604 -3.11 -39.83 25.17
C VAL A 604 -3.13 -38.42 24.61
N TYR A 605 -3.29 -38.32 23.29
CA TYR A 605 -3.37 -37.06 22.56
C TYR A 605 -4.76 -36.89 21.96
N LEU A 606 -5.24 -35.66 21.97
CA LEU A 606 -6.39 -35.26 21.16
C LEU A 606 -5.86 -34.59 19.90
N GLN A 607 -6.07 -35.24 18.76
CA GLN A 607 -5.65 -34.77 17.44
C GLN A 607 -6.84 -34.14 16.73
N PHE A 608 -6.69 -32.89 16.30
CA PHE A 608 -7.65 -32.19 15.47
C PHE A 608 -7.11 -32.17 14.04
N GLY A 609 -7.90 -32.64 13.08
CA GLY A 609 -7.56 -32.52 11.66
C GLY A 609 -7.65 -31.09 11.13
N GLY A 610 -8.23 -30.16 11.90
CA GLY A 610 -8.49 -28.77 11.52
C GLY A 610 -9.60 -28.18 12.38
N VAL A 611 -9.27 -27.09 13.07
CA VAL A 611 -10.23 -26.19 13.71
C VAL A 611 -10.01 -24.84 13.05
N ASP A 612 -11.10 -24.20 12.63
CA ASP A 612 -11.02 -22.93 11.94
C ASP A 612 -10.29 -21.89 12.81
N GLU A 613 -9.22 -21.34 12.24
CA GLU A 613 -8.20 -20.41 12.76
C GLU A 613 -7.53 -20.68 14.11
N SER A 614 -8.30 -20.83 15.19
CA SER A 614 -7.78 -20.83 16.55
C SER A 614 -8.61 -21.66 17.50
N CYS A 615 -7.94 -22.42 18.36
CA CYS A 615 -8.52 -23.38 19.27
C CYS A 615 -7.88 -23.30 20.67
N TRP A 616 -8.71 -23.39 21.72
CA TRP A 616 -8.27 -23.62 23.10
C TRP A 616 -8.99 -24.85 23.67
N LEU A 617 -8.24 -25.69 24.38
CA LEU A 617 -8.72 -27.00 24.85
C LEU A 617 -8.69 -27.13 26.37
N TRP A 618 -9.79 -27.61 26.93
CA TRP A 618 -9.89 -28.04 28.32
C TRP A 618 -10.41 -29.48 28.40
N VAL A 619 -9.91 -30.22 29.39
CA VAL A 619 -10.39 -31.56 29.74
C VAL A 619 -10.68 -31.62 31.24
N ASN A 620 -11.91 -31.96 31.62
CA ASN A 620 -12.38 -32.04 33.01
C ASN A 620 -12.15 -30.79 33.88
N LYS A 621 -12.04 -29.58 33.27
CA LYS A 621 -11.64 -28.25 33.82
C LYS A 621 -10.18 -27.86 33.58
N THR A 622 -9.30 -28.81 33.34
CA THR A 622 -7.86 -28.55 33.19
C THR A 622 -7.58 -28.00 31.81
N TYR A 623 -7.00 -26.80 31.74
CA TYR A 623 -6.51 -26.23 30.48
C TYR A 623 -5.31 -27.00 29.96
N VAL A 624 -5.44 -27.52 28.75
CA VAL A 624 -4.45 -28.40 28.13
C VAL A 624 -3.49 -27.59 27.25
N GLY A 625 -4.02 -26.64 26.47
CA GLY A 625 -3.24 -25.80 25.58
C GLY A 625 -4.09 -25.18 24.48
N ARG A 626 -3.41 -24.57 23.51
CA ARG A 626 -4.04 -23.89 22.38
C ARG A 626 -3.34 -24.20 21.06
N HIS A 627 -4.07 -23.97 19.98
CA HIS A 627 -3.54 -23.82 18.64
C HIS A 627 -4.02 -22.45 18.13
N HIS A 628 -3.15 -21.45 18.17
CA HIS A 628 -3.51 -20.06 17.86
C HIS A 628 -2.55 -19.52 16.80
N ILE A 629 -2.88 -19.77 15.54
CA ILE A 629 -2.03 -19.38 14.39
C ILE A 629 -2.76 -18.45 13.42
N GLY A 630 -3.90 -17.90 13.84
CA GLY A 630 -4.70 -16.93 13.10
C GLY A 630 -5.47 -17.53 11.91
N PRO A 631 -6.03 -16.68 11.04
CA PRO A 631 -6.88 -17.08 9.90
C PRO A 631 -6.33 -18.18 8.99
N LYS A 632 -4.99 -18.30 8.90
CA LYS A 632 -4.32 -19.32 8.08
C LYS A 632 -4.30 -20.71 8.72
N GLY A 633 -4.73 -20.86 9.96
CA GLY A 633 -4.73 -22.12 10.69
C GLY A 633 -5.89 -23.06 10.38
N TRP A 634 -6.84 -22.62 9.55
CA TRP A 634 -8.09 -23.34 9.37
C TRP A 634 -7.88 -24.79 8.94
N ASP A 635 -6.95 -25.10 8.05
CA ASP A 635 -6.67 -26.45 7.55
C ASP A 635 -5.46 -27.14 8.18
N ILE A 636 -4.87 -26.56 9.23
CA ILE A 636 -3.67 -27.10 9.85
C ILE A 636 -4.04 -28.09 10.96
N ALA A 637 -3.59 -29.33 10.79
CA ALA A 637 -3.77 -30.36 11.81
C ALA A 637 -2.82 -30.12 13.00
N PHE A 638 -3.32 -30.37 14.21
CA PHE A 638 -2.52 -30.26 15.44
C PHE A 638 -2.95 -31.31 16.45
N ARG A 639 -2.09 -31.55 17.46
CA ARG A 639 -2.35 -32.48 18.54
C ARG A 639 -1.97 -31.88 19.89
N LEU A 640 -2.74 -32.18 20.92
CA LEU A 640 -2.49 -31.73 22.30
C LEU A 640 -2.48 -32.94 23.24
N ASP A 641 -1.45 -33.04 24.09
CA ASP A 641 -1.31 -34.07 25.12
C ASP A 641 -2.34 -33.83 26.24
N ILE A 642 -3.35 -34.71 26.30
CA ILE A 642 -4.42 -34.63 27.31
C ILE A 642 -4.16 -35.55 28.50
N THR A 643 -3.05 -36.30 28.52
CA THR A 643 -2.80 -37.42 29.46
C THR A 643 -3.02 -37.02 30.91
N ARG A 644 -2.44 -35.90 31.35
CA ARG A 644 -2.52 -35.42 32.74
C ARG A 644 -3.87 -34.83 33.14
N ALA A 645 -4.76 -34.59 32.17
CA ALA A 645 -6.09 -34.05 32.41
C ALA A 645 -7.18 -35.14 32.41
N LEU A 646 -6.83 -36.35 32.01
CA LEU A 646 -7.74 -37.49 31.98
C LEU A 646 -7.97 -38.10 33.36
N ARG A 647 -9.15 -38.66 33.52
CA ARG A 647 -9.50 -39.61 34.58
C ARG A 647 -9.98 -40.92 33.95
N PRO A 648 -9.97 -42.04 34.66
CA PRO A 648 -10.53 -43.28 34.15
C PRO A 648 -12.02 -43.14 33.77
N GLY A 649 -12.44 -43.84 32.70
CA GLY A 649 -13.81 -43.78 32.17
C GLY A 649 -14.19 -42.44 31.53
N ARG A 650 -15.25 -41.82 32.05
CA ARG A 650 -15.92 -40.67 31.41
C ARG A 650 -15.22 -39.34 31.64
N ASN A 651 -14.83 -38.68 30.56
CA ASN A 651 -14.14 -37.40 30.54
C ASN A 651 -14.93 -36.35 29.74
N LEU A 652 -14.86 -35.08 30.17
CA LEU A 652 -15.46 -33.96 29.44
C LEU A 652 -14.39 -33.20 28.66
N VAL A 653 -14.58 -33.07 27.35
CA VAL A 653 -13.80 -32.21 26.46
C VAL A 653 -14.58 -30.92 26.22
N THR A 654 -13.90 -29.78 26.41
CA THR A 654 -14.42 -28.46 26.05
C THR A 654 -13.44 -27.76 25.12
N VAL A 655 -13.94 -27.22 24.01
CA VAL A 655 -13.15 -26.52 23.01
C VAL A 655 -13.74 -25.13 22.78
N ARG A 656 -12.91 -24.09 22.83
CA ARG A 656 -13.26 -22.78 22.27
C ARG A 656 -12.59 -22.70 20.90
N ALA A 657 -13.38 -22.53 19.85
CA ALA A 657 -12.90 -22.16 18.53
C ALA A 657 -13.13 -20.65 18.32
N MET A 658 -12.15 -19.97 17.72
CA MET A 658 -12.27 -18.59 17.31
C MET A 658 -12.10 -18.54 15.79
N ASN A 659 -13.08 -17.97 15.12
CA ASN A 659 -13.06 -17.63 13.71
C ASN A 659 -13.13 -16.11 13.59
N THR A 660 -12.23 -15.50 12.82
CA THR A 660 -12.14 -14.08 12.54
C THR A 660 -12.42 -13.76 11.06
N VAL A 661 -12.47 -14.76 10.17
CA VAL A 661 -12.89 -14.61 8.77
C VAL A 661 -13.38 -15.92 8.15
N GLY A 662 -14.43 -15.84 7.34
CA GLY A 662 -14.91 -17.00 6.58
C GLY A 662 -15.75 -17.95 7.45
N ALA A 663 -15.66 -19.25 7.17
CA ALA A 663 -16.55 -20.27 7.71
C ALA A 663 -15.96 -20.94 8.95
N GLY A 664 -16.61 -20.80 10.10
CA GLY A 664 -16.07 -21.23 11.39
C GLY A 664 -16.29 -22.70 11.75
N GLY A 665 -15.47 -23.20 12.67
CA GLY A 665 -15.77 -24.42 13.45
C GLY A 665 -14.73 -25.54 13.39
N ILE A 666 -15.05 -26.64 14.08
CA ILE A 666 -14.27 -27.88 14.02
C ILE A 666 -14.67 -28.61 12.73
N TRP A 667 -14.05 -28.26 11.61
CA TRP A 667 -14.50 -28.69 10.28
C TRP A 667 -13.78 -29.94 9.74
N ARG A 668 -12.80 -30.47 10.48
CA ARG A 668 -12.15 -31.76 10.20
C ARG A 668 -12.33 -32.76 11.35
N PRO A 669 -12.08 -34.07 11.13
CA PRO A 669 -12.23 -35.09 12.17
C PRO A 669 -11.34 -34.85 13.39
N VAL A 670 -11.80 -35.33 14.55
CA VAL A 670 -11.04 -35.34 15.80
C VAL A 670 -10.75 -36.79 16.17
N LYS A 671 -9.51 -37.09 16.58
CA LYS A 671 -9.07 -38.44 16.96
C LYS A 671 -8.49 -38.44 18.37
N LEU A 672 -8.71 -39.54 19.08
CA LEU A 672 -7.92 -39.91 20.25
C LEU A 672 -6.78 -40.80 19.77
N GLU A 673 -5.56 -40.42 20.11
CA GLU A 673 -4.36 -41.19 19.80
C GLU A 673 -3.71 -41.66 21.09
N PHE A 674 -3.38 -42.95 21.14
CA PHE A 674 -2.76 -43.62 22.27
C PHE A 674 -1.32 -43.96 21.90
N TYR A 675 -0.39 -43.57 22.76
CA TYR A 675 1.03 -43.77 22.55
C TYR A 675 1.65 -44.52 23.72
N SER A 676 2.72 -45.27 23.45
CA SER A 676 3.54 -45.95 24.45
C SER A 676 5.04 -45.70 24.19
N PRO A 677 5.90 -45.77 25.21
CA PRO A 677 7.35 -45.70 25.00
C PRO A 677 7.85 -46.76 24.03
N ALA A 678 8.79 -46.40 23.15
CA ALA A 678 9.43 -47.35 22.25
C ALA A 678 10.08 -48.50 23.06
N GLY A 679 9.66 -49.75 22.81
CA GLY A 679 10.20 -50.95 23.47
C GLY A 679 9.33 -51.58 24.56
N SER A 680 8.19 -50.99 24.93
CA SER A 680 7.22 -51.65 25.81
C SER A 680 6.44 -52.73 25.04
N LYS A 681 6.93 -53.97 25.02
CA LYS A 681 6.10 -55.12 24.62
C LYS A 681 4.95 -55.26 25.62
N GLY A 682 3.71 -55.31 25.11
CA GLY A 682 2.51 -55.47 25.92
C GLY A 682 2.63 -56.67 26.85
N ARG A 683 2.33 -56.45 28.13
CA ARG A 683 1.93 -57.50 29.05
C ARG A 683 0.41 -57.61 29.03
#